data_AF-A0A151MBE1-F1
#
_entry.id   AF-A0A151MBE1-F1
#
_cell.length_a   1.000
_cell.length_b   1.000
_cell.length_c   1.000
_cell.angle_alpha   90.00
_cell.angle_beta   90.00
_cell.angle_gamma   90.00
#
_symmetry.space_group_name_H-M   'P 1'
#
loop_
_entity.id
_entity.type
_entity.pdbx_description
1 polymer ?
#
loop_
_entity_poly.entity_id
_entity_poly.type
_entity_poly.pdbx_seq_one_letter_code
_entity_poly.pdbx_strand_id
1 'polypeptide(L)'
;MNLPEEIQHPYTKFSEWKFKLFKVRSFEKTPPGDSHVVNKDKAEEAASLDKGNVVHMDAVIPVMDKQVVLQAELKVTKQTLEKDANNLKMHDNATHQANLEELCRICGVSFKTDRYRRSYPVHGPVDNETQGLLRKKEKKATSWPDLIAKIFKIDVRGDIDTIHPTRFCHNCWSIIQRKFSSSPYEVYFPRNSAMEWQPHSPNCDVCHTSCRGIKRKKQPPNLQLAKRLKIIAERARKNRCVKNQGKLNNKNLMKKITNCKKIHLSTKLLAVDYPVDFVKAISCQICEHILSDPVETTCRHLFCRTCILKCLKVMGSYCPSCLYPCFPTDLVTPVKSFLNILDSLTLRCPVKECDEEILLGKYGQHLPSHKELKGKEIYTHINKGGRPRQHLLSLTRRAQKHRLRELKLQVKTFAEKEEGGDIKAVCMTLFLLALRAKNEHRQADELEAIMQGRGSGLHPAVCLAIRVNTFLSCSQYHKMYRTVKAVTGRQIFQPLHALRTAEKALLPGYHSFEWKPPLKNVSANTEVGIIDGLSGLPHTVDDYPIDTIAKRFRYDAALVSALMDMEEDILEGMKAHDLDDYLNGPFTVVVKESCDGMGDVSEKHGCGPAVPEKAVRFSFTVMTIAITHGNTNVRIFEEVKPNSELCCKPLCLMLADESDHETLTAILSPLIAERETMKNSVLLLEMGGILRTFKFIFRGTGYDEKLVREVEGLEASGSTYICTLCDATRLEASQNLVLHSITRSHTENLERYEVWRSNPYHESVDELRDRVKGVSAKPFIETVPSIDALHCDIGNAAEFYKIFQFEIGEVYKNPDASKEERKRWQSALDKHLRKKMNLKPIMRMNGNFARKLMTKETVEAVCELIKCEERHEALKELMDLYLKMKPVWRSSCPAKECPELLCQYSFNSQRFAELLSTKFKYRYEGKITNYFHKTLAHVPEIIERDGSIGAWASEGNESGNKLFRRFRKMNARQSKCYEMEDVLKHHWLYTSKYLQKFMNAHKTLKSQGFTVDPEYSLEDSLKLEDSLETNNSMEF
;
A
#
# COMPACT_ATOMS: atom_id res chain seq x y z
N MET A 1 23.73 -15.12 -45.52
CA MET A 1 23.46 -13.67 -45.45
C MET A 1 22.19 -13.53 -44.65
N ASN A 2 22.24 -12.91 -43.48
CA ASN A 2 21.16 -13.01 -42.50
C ASN A 2 20.76 -11.58 -42.09
N LEU A 3 19.55 -11.17 -42.44
CA LEU A 3 18.88 -10.02 -41.82
C LEU A 3 18.03 -10.51 -40.62
N PRO A 4 17.62 -9.60 -39.71
CA PRO A 4 17.12 -9.99 -38.39
C PRO A 4 15.64 -10.41 -38.38
N GLU A 5 15.28 -11.19 -37.36
CA GLU A 5 13.88 -11.50 -37.02
C GLU A 5 13.15 -10.27 -36.48
N GLU A 6 11.88 -10.09 -36.89
CA GLU A 6 11.05 -8.96 -36.45
C GLU A 6 10.55 -9.12 -35.01
N ILE A 7 10.63 -8.03 -34.23
CA ILE A 7 10.25 -8.03 -32.81
C ILE A 7 8.73 -7.79 -32.69
N GLN A 8 7.96 -8.87 -32.57
CA GLN A 8 6.52 -8.78 -32.31
C GLN A 8 6.19 -8.04 -31.00
N HIS A 9 5.24 -7.11 -31.05
CA HIS A 9 4.74 -6.39 -29.88
C HIS A 9 3.77 -7.26 -29.05
N PRO A 10 3.95 -7.42 -27.73
CA PRO A 10 3.27 -8.46 -26.95
C PRO A 10 1.88 -8.09 -26.39
N TYR A 11 1.22 -7.02 -26.87
CA TYR A 11 0.08 -6.40 -26.16
C TYR A 11 -1.34 -6.73 -26.67
N THR A 12 -1.50 -7.44 -27.79
CA THR A 12 -2.81 -7.66 -28.43
C THR A 12 -3.51 -9.00 -28.12
N LYS A 13 -2.89 -9.94 -27.37
CA LYS A 13 -3.46 -11.29 -27.11
C LYS A 13 -3.96 -11.55 -25.67
N PHE A 14 -4.73 -10.60 -25.11
CA PHE A 14 -5.46 -10.80 -23.84
C PHE A 14 -6.94 -11.18 -24.00
N SER A 15 -7.52 -11.03 -25.19
CA SER A 15 -8.93 -11.35 -25.50
C SER A 15 -9.20 -12.85 -25.65
N GLU A 16 -8.30 -13.58 -26.30
CA GLU A 16 -8.50 -14.99 -26.71
C GLU A 16 -8.51 -15.99 -25.54
N TRP A 17 -7.93 -15.64 -24.38
CA TRP A 17 -7.78 -16.57 -23.25
C TRP A 17 -9.08 -16.83 -22.46
N LYS A 18 -10.20 -16.23 -22.88
CA LYS A 18 -11.51 -16.29 -22.20
C LYS A 18 -12.18 -17.69 -22.22
N PHE A 19 -11.75 -18.61 -23.10
CA PHE A 19 -12.54 -19.84 -23.40
C PHE A 19 -11.81 -21.21 -23.34
N LYS A 20 -10.50 -21.30 -23.08
CA LYS A 20 -9.73 -22.57 -23.20
C LYS A 20 -9.20 -23.20 -21.89
N LEU A 21 -9.88 -23.02 -20.75
CA LEU A 21 -9.47 -23.62 -19.46
C LEU A 21 -10.56 -24.32 -18.63
N PHE A 22 -11.76 -24.55 -19.17
CA PHE A 22 -12.88 -25.20 -18.45
C PHE A 22 -13.25 -26.57 -19.01
N LYS A 23 -12.41 -27.59 -18.76
CA LYS A 23 -12.80 -29.01 -18.86
C LYS A 23 -11.90 -29.92 -18.01
N VAL A 24 -12.26 -30.10 -16.74
CA VAL A 24 -11.76 -31.19 -15.89
C VAL A 24 -12.97 -31.90 -15.29
N ARG A 25 -12.97 -33.24 -15.31
CA ARG A 25 -14.09 -34.07 -14.87
C ARG A 25 -14.19 -34.10 -13.34
N SER A 26 -15.40 -34.33 -12.85
CA SER A 26 -15.63 -34.79 -11.48
C SER A 26 -14.89 -36.10 -11.21
N PHE A 27 -14.34 -36.25 -10.01
CA PHE A 27 -13.92 -37.53 -9.45
C PHE A 27 -14.79 -37.87 -8.24
N GLU A 28 -15.11 -39.14 -8.12
CA GLU A 28 -16.03 -39.68 -7.11
C GLU A 28 -15.32 -39.97 -5.78
N LYS A 29 -16.10 -40.24 -4.73
CA LYS A 29 -15.58 -40.70 -3.42
C LYS A 29 -15.61 -42.22 -3.35
N THR A 30 -14.63 -42.80 -2.68
CA THR A 30 -14.67 -44.16 -2.12
C THR A 30 -14.19 -44.14 -0.65
N PRO A 31 -14.51 -45.17 0.17
CA PRO A 31 -14.65 -45.03 1.63
C PRO A 31 -13.35 -45.20 2.44
N PRO A 32 -13.36 -44.93 3.76
CA PRO A 32 -12.25 -45.23 4.67
C PRO A 32 -12.18 -46.73 5.01
N GLY A 33 -11.02 -47.17 5.51
CA GLY A 33 -10.81 -48.50 6.09
C GLY A 33 -9.90 -48.40 7.32
N ASP A 34 -10.18 -49.22 8.33
CA ASP A 34 -9.63 -49.11 9.70
C ASP A 34 -8.54 -50.15 10.03
N SER A 35 -7.91 -49.95 11.21
CA SER A 35 -7.16 -50.95 12.01
C SER A 35 -5.73 -51.32 11.56
N HIS A 36 -4.80 -51.82 12.40
CA HIS A 36 -4.86 -52.26 13.81
C HIS A 36 -3.60 -51.88 14.65
N VAL A 37 -3.84 -51.43 15.89
CA VAL A 37 -3.20 -51.78 17.19
C VAL A 37 -1.82 -52.48 17.25
N VAL A 38 -0.89 -51.94 18.06
CA VAL A 38 -0.06 -52.68 19.07
C VAL A 38 0.24 -51.75 20.28
N ASN A 39 0.15 -52.27 21.52
CA ASN A 39 0.53 -51.59 22.78
C ASN A 39 1.86 -52.15 23.37
N LYS A 40 2.54 -51.38 24.23
CA LYS A 40 3.05 -51.86 25.54
C LYS A 40 3.64 -50.76 26.45
N ASP A 41 3.64 -51.04 27.76
CA ASP A 41 3.91 -50.12 28.87
C ASP A 41 5.22 -50.43 29.64
N LYS A 42 5.46 -49.64 30.71
CA LYS A 42 6.41 -49.81 31.85
C LYS A 42 7.89 -49.41 31.64
N ALA A 43 8.72 -49.23 32.69
CA ALA A 43 8.64 -48.59 34.04
C ALA A 43 9.96 -48.86 34.81
N GLU A 44 10.33 -48.01 35.78
CA GLU A 44 11.32 -48.28 36.88
C GLU A 44 12.80 -48.62 36.46
N GLU A 45 13.82 -48.66 37.34
CA GLU A 45 14.28 -47.69 38.37
C GLU A 45 15.82 -47.87 38.66
N ALA A 46 16.48 -46.82 39.19
CA ALA A 46 17.74 -46.68 39.98
C ALA A 46 19.02 -47.59 39.90
N ALA A 47 20.16 -46.93 40.24
CA ALA A 47 21.41 -47.44 40.90
C ALA A 47 22.50 -48.20 40.06
N SER A 48 23.82 -48.18 40.36
CA SER A 48 24.72 -47.27 41.15
C SER A 48 26.23 -47.65 41.02
N LEU A 49 27.15 -46.94 41.74
CA LEU A 49 28.55 -47.32 42.15
C LEU A 49 29.72 -47.17 41.12
N ASP A 50 30.99 -46.78 41.44
CA ASP A 50 31.64 -46.30 42.71
C ASP A 50 33.02 -45.54 42.51
N LYS A 51 33.48 -44.81 43.58
CA LYS A 51 34.84 -44.26 43.94
C LYS A 51 35.33 -42.93 43.32
N GLY A 52 36.17 -42.09 43.98
CA GLY A 52 36.64 -42.06 45.40
C GLY A 52 37.92 -41.20 45.68
N ASN A 53 38.16 -40.82 46.96
CA ASN A 53 39.42 -40.32 47.62
C ASN A 53 40.03 -38.91 47.28
N VAL A 54 40.64 -38.08 48.17
CA VAL A 54 40.74 -37.96 49.67
C VAL A 54 41.42 -36.61 50.15
N VAL A 55 40.87 -35.87 51.16
CA VAL A 55 41.54 -35.06 52.29
C VAL A 55 42.43 -33.78 51.95
N HIS A 56 42.69 -32.66 52.71
CA HIS A 56 42.36 -32.01 54.03
C HIS A 56 42.65 -30.45 54.07
N MET A 57 42.20 -29.71 55.13
CA MET A 57 42.81 -28.54 55.88
C MET A 57 43.16 -27.17 55.18
N ASP A 58 43.64 -26.07 55.83
CA ASP A 58 43.30 -25.24 57.06
C ASP A 58 44.33 -24.05 57.20
N ALA A 59 44.31 -22.99 58.05
CA ALA A 59 43.31 -22.16 58.78
C ALA A 59 43.97 -20.91 59.50
N VAL A 60 43.22 -20.11 60.30
CA VAL A 60 43.63 -19.10 61.35
C VAL A 60 43.96 -17.61 60.94
N ILE A 61 43.97 -16.69 61.93
CA ILE A 61 43.77 -15.19 61.97
C ILE A 61 44.93 -14.48 62.78
N PRO A 62 44.89 -13.21 63.33
CA PRO A 62 44.31 -11.86 63.02
C PRO A 62 45.29 -10.62 63.26
N VAL A 63 44.77 -9.38 63.43
CA VAL A 63 45.24 -8.20 64.27
C VAL A 63 45.51 -6.82 63.58
N MET A 64 45.34 -5.72 64.36
CA MET A 64 45.38 -4.25 64.12
C MET A 64 46.81 -3.63 64.32
N ASP A 65 47.15 -2.31 64.38
CA ASP A 65 46.43 -1.08 64.83
C ASP A 65 47.12 0.29 64.47
N LYS A 66 46.38 1.42 64.68
CA LYS A 66 46.69 2.88 64.99
C LYS A 66 48.12 3.53 64.85
N GLN A 67 48.38 4.88 64.83
CA GLN A 67 47.65 6.18 64.59
C GLN A 67 48.63 7.41 64.81
N VAL A 68 48.23 8.67 64.48
CA VAL A 68 48.83 10.02 64.88
C VAL A 68 50.17 10.43 64.17
N VAL A 69 50.41 11.54 63.43
CA VAL A 69 50.15 13.04 63.50
C VAL A 69 51.30 13.82 64.22
N LEU A 70 51.98 14.85 63.64
CA LEU A 70 51.62 16.30 63.67
C LEU A 70 52.27 17.19 62.53
N GLN A 71 53.09 18.25 62.81
CA GLN A 71 53.52 19.34 61.86
C GLN A 71 54.92 19.94 62.12
N ALA A 72 55.54 20.62 61.12
CA ALA A 72 56.51 21.74 61.26
C ALA A 72 56.72 22.58 59.95
N GLU A 73 57.42 23.72 60.03
CA GLU A 73 57.48 24.87 59.07
C GLU A 73 58.93 25.25 58.60
N LEU A 74 59.28 26.14 57.64
CA LEU A 74 58.62 27.00 56.63
C LEU A 74 59.63 27.50 55.53
N LYS A 75 59.13 28.16 54.45
CA LYS A 75 59.88 28.98 53.41
C LYS A 75 60.83 28.15 52.50
N VAL A 76 61.26 28.57 51.29
CA VAL A 76 61.37 29.88 50.59
C VAL A 76 60.80 29.82 49.16
N THR A 77 60.30 30.94 48.62
CA THR A 77 59.72 31.09 47.27
C THR A 77 60.67 31.66 46.21
N LYS A 78 60.80 30.99 45.04
CA LYS A 78 60.95 31.60 43.69
C LYS A 78 61.03 30.56 42.55
N GLN A 79 59.95 29.81 42.29
CA GLN A 79 59.84 28.97 41.07
C GLN A 79 58.39 28.77 40.57
N THR A 80 57.46 29.60 41.05
CA THR A 80 56.05 29.21 41.21
C THR A 80 55.07 29.81 40.19
N LEU A 81 55.51 30.63 39.22
CA LEU A 81 54.59 31.28 38.28
C LEU A 81 54.52 30.65 36.87
N GLU A 82 55.52 29.84 36.48
CA GLU A 82 55.44 29.02 35.25
C GLU A 82 55.10 27.55 35.54
N LYS A 83 55.34 27.07 36.76
CA LYS A 83 54.83 25.78 37.23
C LYS A 83 53.31 25.81 37.36
N ASP A 84 52.73 26.85 37.96
CA ASP A 84 51.30 26.84 38.30
C ASP A 84 50.39 26.89 37.06
N ALA A 85 50.77 27.57 35.99
CA ALA A 85 50.03 27.54 34.72
C ALA A 85 50.04 26.15 34.03
N ASN A 86 51.12 25.37 34.21
CA ASN A 86 51.20 23.99 33.72
C ASN A 86 50.54 23.00 34.68
N ASN A 87 50.63 23.23 35.99
CA ASN A 87 49.93 22.47 37.03
C ASN A 87 48.41 22.59 36.84
N LEU A 88 47.86 23.78 36.57
CA LEU A 88 46.44 23.95 36.23
C LEU A 88 46.07 23.15 34.98
N LYS A 89 46.82 23.25 33.87
CA LYS A 89 46.54 22.44 32.67
C LYS A 89 46.60 20.94 32.90
N MET A 90 47.53 20.46 33.74
CA MET A 90 47.60 19.05 34.11
C MET A 90 46.43 18.65 35.01
N HIS A 91 46.06 19.49 35.98
CA HIS A 91 44.91 19.28 36.87
C HIS A 91 43.58 19.28 36.11
N ASP A 92 43.38 20.22 35.19
CA ASP A 92 42.19 20.32 34.35
C ASP A 92 42.06 19.11 33.42
N ASN A 93 43.16 18.67 32.80
CA ASN A 93 43.17 17.48 31.96
C ASN A 93 42.97 16.19 32.78
N ALA A 94 43.52 16.10 34.00
CA ALA A 94 43.27 14.99 34.91
C ALA A 94 41.82 14.98 35.42
N THR A 95 41.23 16.15 35.67
CA THR A 95 39.81 16.31 36.03
C THR A 95 38.91 15.92 34.85
N HIS A 96 39.27 16.30 33.62
CA HIS A 96 38.59 15.84 32.42
C HIS A 96 38.65 14.31 32.26
N GLN A 97 39.83 13.71 32.44
CA GLN A 97 40.00 12.26 32.38
C GLN A 97 39.18 11.52 33.47
N ALA A 98 39.18 12.01 34.71
CA ALA A 98 38.34 11.49 35.78
C ALA A 98 36.84 11.59 35.45
N ASN A 99 36.40 12.70 34.83
CA ASN A 99 35.02 12.84 34.35
C ASN A 99 34.70 11.89 33.19
N LEU A 100 35.65 11.56 32.30
CA LEU A 100 35.47 10.55 31.25
C LEU A 100 35.31 9.14 31.84
N GLU A 101 36.08 8.79 32.88
CA GLU A 101 35.98 7.48 33.55
C GLU A 101 34.61 7.22 34.20
N GLU A 102 33.85 8.28 34.51
CA GLU A 102 32.48 8.18 35.03
C GLU A 102 31.38 8.01 33.97
N LEU A 103 31.72 8.00 32.67
CA LEU A 103 30.77 7.98 31.56
C LEU A 103 30.83 6.68 30.73
N CYS A 104 29.68 6.26 30.20
CA CYS A 104 29.60 5.11 29.29
C CYS A 104 30.04 5.47 27.86
N ARG A 105 31.11 4.83 27.36
CA ARG A 105 31.64 5.00 25.98
C ARG A 105 30.60 4.87 24.85
N ILE A 106 29.57 4.06 25.06
CA ILE A 106 28.58 3.66 24.06
C ILE A 106 27.34 4.58 24.06
N CYS A 107 26.91 5.10 25.22
CA CYS A 107 25.65 5.85 25.34
C CYS A 107 25.74 7.19 26.09
N GLY A 108 26.90 7.56 26.64
CA GLY A 108 27.11 8.84 27.32
C GLY A 108 26.50 8.99 28.71
N VAL A 109 25.74 8.00 29.18
CA VAL A 109 25.13 8.02 30.51
C VAL A 109 26.20 7.81 31.59
N SER A 110 26.14 8.59 32.68
CA SER A 110 27.06 8.45 33.82
C SER A 110 26.74 7.24 34.68
N PHE A 111 27.77 6.48 35.07
CA PHE A 111 27.66 5.34 35.99
C PHE A 111 27.06 5.72 37.36
N LYS A 112 27.11 6.99 37.77
CA LYS A 112 26.44 7.50 38.98
C LYS A 112 24.91 7.39 38.94
N THR A 113 24.31 7.26 37.75
CA THR A 113 22.85 7.16 37.55
C THR A 113 22.34 5.72 37.33
N ASP A 114 23.22 4.75 37.13
CA ASP A 114 22.82 3.36 36.85
C ASP A 114 22.67 2.55 38.16
N ARG A 115 21.45 2.05 38.43
CA ARG A 115 21.08 1.36 39.69
C ARG A 115 22.00 0.18 40.04
N TYR A 116 22.68 -0.42 39.06
CA TYR A 116 23.49 -1.61 39.24
C TYR A 116 24.98 -1.35 39.45
N ARG A 117 25.48 -0.11 39.24
CA ARG A 117 26.90 0.31 39.33
C ARG A 117 27.96 -0.55 38.59
N ARG A 118 27.57 -1.58 37.82
CA ARG A 118 28.47 -2.44 37.04
C ARG A 118 28.88 -1.76 35.72
N SER A 119 30.19 -1.68 35.49
CA SER A 119 30.78 -1.18 34.24
C SER A 119 31.83 -2.16 33.69
N TYR A 120 31.85 -2.32 32.37
CA TYR A 120 32.61 -3.33 31.63
C TYR A 120 33.70 -2.65 30.78
N PRO A 121 34.89 -3.24 30.61
CA PRO A 121 35.97 -2.63 29.84
C PRO A 121 35.66 -2.67 28.32
N VAL A 122 35.94 -1.59 27.62
CA VAL A 122 35.73 -1.48 26.16
C VAL A 122 36.75 -2.35 25.37
N HIS A 123 37.92 -2.60 25.96
CA HIS A 123 39.01 -3.38 25.38
C HIS A 123 39.27 -4.67 26.18
N GLY A 124 39.84 -5.67 25.51
CA GLY A 124 40.20 -6.96 26.10
C GLY A 124 39.30 -8.13 25.66
N PRO A 125 39.52 -9.33 26.22
CA PRO A 125 38.69 -10.50 25.96
C PRO A 125 37.28 -10.34 26.55
N VAL A 126 36.30 -11.03 25.96
CA VAL A 126 34.92 -11.07 26.49
C VAL A 126 34.88 -11.85 27.82
N ASP A 127 33.97 -11.44 28.72
CA ASP A 127 33.74 -12.13 30.00
C ASP A 127 33.22 -13.56 29.83
N ASN A 128 33.40 -14.39 30.87
CA ASN A 128 33.12 -15.83 30.82
C ASN A 128 31.66 -16.16 30.48
N GLU A 129 30.71 -15.34 30.95
CA GLU A 129 29.27 -15.49 30.65
C GLU A 129 28.99 -15.31 29.15
N THR A 130 29.45 -14.20 28.56
CA THR A 130 29.26 -13.95 27.12
C THR A 130 30.06 -14.95 26.28
N GLN A 131 31.26 -15.32 26.72
CA GLN A 131 32.09 -16.32 26.03
C GLN A 131 31.39 -17.70 26.00
N GLY A 132 30.68 -18.09 27.06
CA GLY A 132 29.85 -19.30 27.10
C GLY A 132 28.69 -19.27 26.11
N LEU A 133 28.04 -18.10 25.94
CA LEU A 133 26.97 -17.91 24.96
C LEU A 133 27.49 -17.93 23.51
N LEU A 134 28.62 -17.28 23.23
CA LEU A 134 29.23 -17.24 21.89
C LEU A 134 29.68 -18.63 21.39
N ARG A 135 30.24 -19.46 22.29
CA ARG A 135 30.63 -20.86 21.99
C ARG A 135 29.50 -21.71 21.39
N LYS A 136 28.22 -21.37 21.65
CA LYS A 136 27.06 -22.08 21.11
C LYS A 136 26.61 -21.64 19.71
N LYS A 137 27.08 -20.50 19.16
CA LYS A 137 26.60 -19.99 17.85
C LYS A 137 27.65 -19.39 16.90
N GLU A 138 28.77 -18.82 17.35
CA GLU A 138 29.81 -18.26 16.45
C GLU A 138 31.25 -18.46 16.98
N LYS A 139 32.06 -19.28 16.28
CA LYS A 139 33.45 -19.59 16.66
C LYS A 139 34.50 -18.50 16.30
N LYS A 140 34.13 -17.22 16.15
CA LYS A 140 35.03 -16.18 15.56
C LYS A 140 35.05 -14.78 16.21
N ALA A 141 34.34 -14.54 17.30
CA ALA A 141 34.46 -13.29 18.07
C ALA A 141 34.95 -13.60 19.49
N THR A 142 36.07 -13.00 19.90
CA THR A 142 36.73 -13.27 21.19
C THR A 142 37.12 -12.01 21.97
N SER A 143 36.84 -10.81 21.44
CA SER A 143 37.17 -9.52 22.07
C SER A 143 35.96 -8.58 22.16
N TRP A 144 35.96 -7.68 23.15
CA TRP A 144 34.93 -6.64 23.28
C TRP A 144 34.86 -5.69 22.07
N PRO A 145 35.97 -5.19 21.49
CA PRO A 145 35.94 -4.34 20.30
C PRO A 145 35.20 -4.97 19.11
N ASP A 146 35.34 -6.28 18.89
CA ASP A 146 34.66 -6.97 17.78
C ASP A 146 33.13 -7.03 17.98
N LEU A 147 32.67 -7.21 19.22
CA LEU A 147 31.24 -7.22 19.56
C LEU A 147 30.65 -5.82 19.48
N ILE A 148 31.33 -4.81 20.03
CA ILE A 148 30.88 -3.40 20.01
C ILE A 148 30.78 -2.90 18.56
N ALA A 149 31.77 -3.17 17.72
CA ALA A 149 31.73 -2.84 16.30
C ALA A 149 30.65 -3.60 15.52
N LYS A 150 30.39 -4.87 15.84
CA LYS A 150 29.35 -5.68 15.18
C LYS A 150 27.92 -5.27 15.57
N ILE A 151 27.71 -4.85 16.81
CA ILE A 151 26.37 -4.61 17.38
C ILE A 151 25.97 -3.13 17.32
N PHE A 152 26.87 -2.23 17.73
CA PHE A 152 26.61 -0.79 17.81
C PHE A 152 27.23 0.00 16.65
N LYS A 153 28.08 -0.62 15.82
CA LYS A 153 28.82 0.02 14.71
C LYS A 153 29.80 1.13 15.15
N ILE A 154 30.16 1.14 16.43
CA ILE A 154 31.22 1.99 16.98
C ILE A 154 32.52 1.20 16.85
N ASP A 155 33.50 1.74 16.10
CA ASP A 155 34.87 1.22 16.17
C ASP A 155 35.57 1.89 17.36
N VAL A 156 36.10 1.06 18.25
CA VAL A 156 36.83 1.46 19.47
C VAL A 156 38.31 1.12 19.37
N ARG A 157 38.76 0.48 18.27
CA ARG A 157 40.13 -0.04 18.13
C ARG A 157 41.21 1.05 18.05
N GLY A 158 40.81 2.32 17.94
CA GLY A 158 41.68 3.51 17.97
C GLY A 158 41.27 4.54 19.02
N ASP A 159 40.51 4.13 20.05
CA ASP A 159 40.21 4.98 21.20
C ASP A 159 41.50 5.38 21.94
N ILE A 160 41.45 6.54 22.61
CA ILE A 160 42.56 7.12 23.38
C ILE A 160 41.99 7.60 24.71
N ASP A 161 42.56 7.13 25.82
CA ASP A 161 42.03 7.28 27.19
C ASP A 161 41.90 8.74 27.66
N THR A 162 42.64 9.67 27.05
CA THR A 162 42.55 11.13 27.31
C THR A 162 41.43 11.85 26.53
N ILE A 163 40.64 11.11 25.76
CA ILE A 163 39.55 11.61 24.90
C ILE A 163 38.29 10.75 25.05
N HIS A 164 38.44 9.43 25.22
CA HIS A 164 37.35 8.45 25.19
C HIS A 164 37.22 7.70 26.53
N PRO A 165 36.00 7.47 27.06
CA PRO A 165 35.83 6.60 28.21
C PRO A 165 36.25 5.15 27.92
N THR A 166 37.00 4.56 28.85
CA THR A 166 37.54 3.19 28.71
C THR A 166 36.53 2.09 29.08
N ARG A 167 35.32 2.46 29.53
CA ARG A 167 34.29 1.54 30.06
C ARG A 167 32.89 1.80 29.48
N PHE A 168 32.02 0.80 29.55
CA PHE A 168 30.60 0.89 29.18
C PHE A 168 29.66 0.27 30.23
N CYS A 169 28.37 0.66 30.23
CA CYS A 169 27.44 0.34 31.31
C CYS A 169 26.74 -1.02 31.15
N HIS A 170 26.22 -1.54 32.27
CA HIS A 170 25.45 -2.78 32.34
C HIS A 170 24.24 -2.79 31.39
N ASN A 171 23.59 -1.65 31.18
CA ASN A 171 22.47 -1.57 30.23
C ASN A 171 22.94 -1.86 28.78
N CYS A 172 24.07 -1.30 28.33
CA CYS A 172 24.66 -1.64 27.03
C CYS A 172 25.13 -3.10 26.95
N TRP A 173 25.71 -3.65 28.03
CA TRP A 173 26.05 -5.08 28.12
C TRP A 173 24.82 -5.99 27.99
N SER A 174 23.71 -5.66 28.65
CA SER A 174 22.46 -6.43 28.57
C SER A 174 21.89 -6.48 27.14
N ILE A 175 22.12 -5.43 26.35
CA ILE A 175 21.70 -5.33 24.94
C ILE A 175 22.61 -6.19 24.04
N ILE A 176 23.90 -6.33 24.37
CA ILE A 176 24.79 -7.32 23.75
C ILE A 176 24.25 -8.73 24.01
N GLN A 177 23.95 -9.09 25.27
CA GLN A 177 23.46 -10.43 25.59
C GLN A 177 22.13 -10.75 24.89
N ARG A 178 21.14 -9.87 25.01
CA ARG A 178 19.79 -10.06 24.44
C ARG A 178 19.79 -10.19 22.92
N LYS A 179 20.80 -9.64 22.21
CA LYS A 179 20.98 -9.83 20.76
C LYS A 179 21.37 -11.25 20.34
N PHE A 180 21.87 -12.09 21.26
CA PHE A 180 22.22 -13.49 20.99
C PHE A 180 21.25 -14.51 21.62
N SER A 181 20.48 -14.09 22.63
CA SER A 181 19.34 -14.82 23.19
C SER A 181 18.19 -14.95 22.18
N SER A 182 17.48 -16.08 22.18
CA SER A 182 16.39 -16.35 21.22
C SER A 182 15.00 -16.00 21.78
N SER A 183 14.81 -14.76 22.24
CA SER A 183 13.51 -14.24 22.69
C SER A 183 13.17 -12.92 21.98
N PRO A 184 11.98 -12.78 21.37
CA PRO A 184 11.61 -11.58 20.63
C PRO A 184 11.00 -10.51 21.56
N TYR A 185 11.71 -9.39 21.74
CA TYR A 185 11.16 -8.16 22.32
C TYR A 185 11.89 -6.95 21.73
N GLU A 186 11.19 -5.83 21.58
CA GLU A 186 11.80 -4.60 21.07
C GLU A 186 12.73 -3.97 22.11
N VAL A 187 13.93 -3.58 21.66
CA VAL A 187 14.93 -2.93 22.52
C VAL A 187 14.91 -1.43 22.25
N TYR A 188 14.25 -0.68 23.12
CA TYR A 188 14.30 0.78 23.11
C TYR A 188 15.74 1.27 23.34
N PHE A 189 16.27 2.08 22.41
CA PHE A 189 17.63 2.60 22.47
C PHE A 189 17.59 4.14 22.56
N PRO A 190 18.06 4.78 23.65
CA PRO A 190 17.76 6.20 23.91
C PRO A 190 18.29 7.23 22.91
N ARG A 191 19.23 6.89 22.02
CA ARG A 191 19.77 7.77 20.97
C ARG A 191 20.14 6.98 19.71
N ASN A 192 19.76 7.48 18.54
CA ASN A 192 20.01 6.84 17.24
C ASN A 192 21.33 7.25 16.55
N SER A 193 22.15 8.09 17.18
CA SER A 193 23.48 8.51 16.72
C SER A 193 24.58 7.97 17.63
N ALA A 194 25.76 7.71 17.06
CA ALA A 194 26.96 7.41 17.84
C ALA A 194 27.39 8.67 18.60
N MET A 195 27.90 8.50 19.82
CA MET A 195 28.43 9.62 20.60
C MET A 195 29.83 9.99 20.12
N GLU A 196 29.99 11.25 19.72
CA GLU A 196 31.28 11.85 19.41
C GLU A 196 31.97 12.32 20.69
N TRP A 197 33.29 12.13 20.75
CA TRP A 197 34.14 12.52 21.87
C TRP A 197 35.22 13.47 21.36
N GLN A 198 35.57 14.47 22.17
CA GLN A 198 36.48 15.57 21.80
C GLN A 198 37.52 15.74 22.90
N PRO A 199 38.79 16.06 22.56
CA PRO A 199 39.83 16.33 23.56
C PRO A 199 39.48 17.56 24.40
N HIS A 200 40.05 17.62 25.61
CA HIS A 200 39.79 18.72 26.54
C HIS A 200 40.08 20.10 25.92
N SER A 201 39.16 21.04 26.12
CA SER A 201 39.23 22.42 25.62
C SER A 201 38.46 23.37 26.56
N PRO A 202 38.66 24.70 26.48
CA PRO A 202 38.02 25.65 27.40
C PRO A 202 36.48 25.62 27.41
N ASN A 203 35.85 25.07 26.35
CA ASN A 203 34.40 24.93 26.21
C ASN A 203 33.95 23.45 26.25
N CYS A 204 34.68 22.58 26.94
CA CYS A 204 34.38 21.13 26.97
C CYS A 204 33.10 20.81 27.76
N ASP A 205 32.05 20.34 27.08
CA ASP A 205 30.76 19.96 27.69
C ASP A 205 30.87 18.94 28.83
N VAL A 206 31.86 18.04 28.77
CA VAL A 206 32.16 17.06 29.84
C VAL A 206 32.57 17.77 31.15
N CYS A 207 33.26 18.90 31.06
CA CYS A 207 33.73 19.67 32.23
C CYS A 207 32.76 20.80 32.64
N HIS A 208 32.00 21.38 31.70
CA HIS A 208 31.11 22.52 31.96
C HIS A 208 29.86 22.20 32.81
N THR A 209 29.57 20.92 33.06
CA THR A 209 28.40 20.49 33.85
C THR A 209 28.57 20.66 35.37
N SER A 210 29.79 20.85 35.88
CA SER A 210 30.07 20.94 37.33
C SER A 210 30.05 22.36 37.92
N CYS A 211 30.03 23.41 37.09
CA CYS A 211 30.29 24.79 37.53
C CYS A 211 29.16 25.79 37.21
N ARG A 212 28.04 25.75 37.98
CA ARG A 212 27.02 26.84 37.96
C ARG A 212 26.47 27.21 39.35
N GLY A 213 27.20 28.08 40.06
CA GLY A 213 26.62 28.94 41.11
C GLY A 213 25.89 30.15 40.49
N ILE A 214 24.78 30.61 41.10
CA ILE A 214 23.85 31.59 40.49
C ILE A 214 23.81 32.91 41.28
N LYS A 215 23.93 34.06 40.58
CA LYS A 215 23.28 35.40 40.77
C LYS A 215 24.15 36.54 40.18
N ARG A 216 23.65 37.75 39.85
CA ARG A 216 22.44 38.24 39.15
C ARG A 216 22.56 39.79 38.97
N LYS A 217 22.21 40.34 37.79
CA LYS A 217 21.93 41.79 37.48
C LYS A 217 22.94 42.89 37.91
N LYS A 218 23.43 43.67 36.92
CA LYS A 218 22.97 45.07 36.61
C LYS A 218 23.61 45.59 35.31
N GLN A 219 23.15 46.74 34.82
CA GLN A 219 23.52 47.43 33.57
C GLN A 219 23.25 48.95 33.73
N PRO A 220 23.59 49.82 32.75
CA PRO A 220 24.91 50.35 32.35
C PRO A 220 25.23 51.70 33.07
N PRO A 221 26.16 52.57 32.58
CA PRO A 221 25.79 53.57 31.55
C PRO A 221 26.90 53.89 30.50
N ASN A 222 26.60 54.81 29.58
CA ASN A 222 27.48 55.30 28.50
C ASN A 222 28.53 56.32 28.97
N LEU A 223 29.58 56.54 28.16
CA LEU A 223 29.85 57.86 27.57
C LEU A 223 30.58 57.76 26.21
N GLN A 224 30.75 58.88 25.51
CA GLN A 224 31.16 58.97 24.09
C GLN A 224 32.49 59.72 23.90
N LEU A 225 33.26 59.35 22.86
CA LEU A 225 33.83 60.20 21.79
C LEU A 225 34.80 59.31 20.96
N ALA A 226 34.82 59.20 19.62
CA ALA A 226 34.36 60.01 18.48
C ALA A 226 35.34 61.08 17.94
N LYS A 227 36.27 60.65 17.06
CA LYS A 227 36.77 61.30 15.83
C LYS A 227 37.49 60.21 15.00
N ARG A 228 37.12 59.92 13.73
CA ARG A 228 37.26 60.71 12.48
C ARG A 228 38.76 60.84 12.06
N LEU A 229 39.17 60.57 10.80
CA LEU A 229 38.44 60.18 9.58
C LEU A 229 39.38 59.76 8.41
N LYS A 230 38.79 59.24 7.31
CA LYS A 230 39.20 59.27 5.88
C LYS A 230 40.29 58.26 5.38
N ILE A 231 40.22 57.72 4.14
CA ILE A 231 39.08 57.50 3.18
C ILE A 231 39.50 56.51 2.03
N ILE A 232 38.56 55.69 1.53
CA ILE A 232 38.29 55.24 0.11
C ILE A 232 39.49 54.90 -0.85
N ALA A 233 39.50 53.88 -1.74
CA ALA A 233 38.42 53.16 -2.45
C ALA A 233 38.71 51.67 -2.77
N GLU A 234 37.68 50.95 -3.21
CA GLU A 234 37.75 49.67 -3.96
C GLU A 234 37.92 49.90 -5.49
N ARG A 235 38.46 48.93 -6.27
CA ARG A 235 37.68 48.12 -7.27
C ARG A 235 38.47 47.26 -8.28
N ALA A 236 37.96 46.04 -8.47
CA ALA A 236 37.67 45.31 -9.71
C ALA A 236 38.70 45.14 -10.88
N ARG A 237 39.14 43.88 -11.03
CA ARG A 237 39.06 42.99 -12.23
C ARG A 237 39.62 43.39 -13.63
N LYS A 238 40.39 42.40 -14.16
CA LYS A 238 40.52 41.88 -15.55
C LYS A 238 41.59 42.45 -16.52
N ASN A 239 42.42 41.50 -16.96
CA ASN A 239 42.97 41.28 -18.32
C ASN A 239 43.82 42.36 -19.01
N ARG A 240 45.12 42.06 -19.19
CA ARG A 240 45.75 42.07 -20.52
C ARG A 240 46.97 41.14 -20.61
N CYS A 241 47.32 40.79 -21.84
CA CYS A 241 48.41 39.86 -22.18
C CYS A 241 49.79 40.53 -22.04
N VAL A 242 50.79 39.79 -21.55
CA VAL A 242 52.21 40.18 -21.57
C VAL A 242 52.94 39.35 -22.63
N LYS A 243 53.63 40.01 -23.56
CA LYS A 243 54.46 39.32 -24.57
C LYS A 243 55.81 38.85 -23.99
N ASN A 244 56.37 37.82 -24.60
CA ASN A 244 57.64 37.20 -24.22
C ASN A 244 58.83 38.17 -24.16
N GLN A 245 59.71 37.97 -23.18
CA GLN A 245 61.17 37.95 -23.32
C GLN A 245 61.80 37.19 -22.12
N GLY A 246 63.06 36.76 -22.22
CA GLY A 246 63.79 36.14 -21.08
C GLY A 246 64.00 34.62 -21.13
N LYS A 247 64.52 34.06 -22.24
CA LYS A 247 64.87 32.63 -22.36
C LYS A 247 66.19 32.32 -21.63
N LEU A 248 66.19 32.25 -20.29
CA LEU A 248 67.42 32.10 -19.49
C LEU A 248 67.40 30.94 -18.46
N ASN A 249 68.42 30.06 -18.54
CA ASN A 249 68.92 29.16 -17.50
C ASN A 249 68.08 28.00 -16.89
N ASN A 250 66.94 27.59 -17.47
CA ASN A 250 66.21 26.39 -17.00
C ASN A 250 67.08 25.11 -16.90
N LYS A 251 68.03 24.87 -17.81
CA LYS A 251 68.90 23.66 -17.79
C LYS A 251 69.69 23.48 -16.49
N ASN A 252 70.11 24.57 -15.84
CA ASN A 252 70.88 24.49 -14.59
C ASN A 252 69.98 24.24 -13.36
N LEU A 253 68.69 24.63 -13.43
CA LEU A 253 67.70 24.31 -12.42
C LEU A 253 67.33 22.81 -12.47
N MET A 254 67.13 22.26 -13.68
CA MET A 254 66.84 20.83 -13.93
C MET A 254 67.87 19.88 -13.30
N LYS A 255 69.16 20.19 -13.46
CA LYS A 255 70.27 19.39 -12.92
C LYS A 255 70.35 19.43 -11.39
N LYS A 256 69.92 20.53 -10.75
CA LYS A 256 69.79 20.64 -9.29
C LYS A 256 68.60 19.82 -8.75
N ILE A 257 67.44 19.87 -9.41
CA ILE A 257 66.22 19.15 -9.01
C ILE A 257 66.40 17.63 -9.01
N THR A 258 67.12 17.08 -9.99
CA THR A 258 67.17 15.62 -10.18
C THR A 258 68.25 14.89 -9.36
N ASN A 259 69.38 15.55 -9.11
CA ASN A 259 70.56 15.09 -8.33
C ASN A 259 70.90 13.59 -8.45
N CYS A 260 70.95 13.07 -9.68
CA CYS A 260 71.20 11.66 -9.98
C CYS A 260 72.70 11.31 -10.13
N LYS A 261 73.61 12.18 -9.68
CA LYS A 261 75.08 11.98 -9.72
C LYS A 261 75.60 10.79 -8.91
N LYS A 262 74.76 10.18 -8.08
CA LYS A 262 75.03 8.95 -7.32
C LYS A 262 74.17 7.77 -7.78
N ILE A 263 73.49 7.88 -8.93
CA ILE A 263 72.41 6.96 -9.36
C ILE A 263 72.56 6.56 -10.84
N HIS A 264 72.87 7.50 -11.75
CA HIS A 264 73.04 7.22 -13.19
C HIS A 264 74.50 7.39 -13.62
N LEU A 265 74.97 6.52 -14.51
CA LEU A 265 76.36 6.47 -14.99
C LEU A 265 76.66 7.64 -15.96
N SER A 266 77.84 8.24 -15.80
CA SER A 266 78.27 9.33 -16.70
C SER A 266 78.67 8.79 -18.06
N THR A 267 78.39 9.56 -19.12
CA THR A 267 78.89 9.28 -20.48
C THR A 267 80.42 9.23 -20.56
N LYS A 268 81.13 9.84 -19.60
CA LYS A 268 82.59 9.73 -19.45
C LYS A 268 83.12 8.34 -19.04
N LEU A 269 82.23 7.36 -18.82
CA LEU A 269 82.60 5.99 -18.48
C LEU A 269 82.56 5.05 -19.71
N LEU A 270 82.15 5.54 -20.89
CA LEU A 270 82.21 4.76 -22.13
C LEU A 270 83.67 4.43 -22.47
N ALA A 271 83.93 3.17 -22.82
CA ALA A 271 85.26 2.70 -23.18
C ALA A 271 85.72 3.14 -24.58
N VAL A 272 84.76 3.48 -25.44
CA VAL A 272 84.95 3.86 -26.85
C VAL A 272 84.49 5.31 -27.06
N ASP A 273 85.29 6.10 -27.77
CA ASP A 273 84.95 7.47 -28.17
C ASP A 273 83.91 7.48 -29.30
N TYR A 274 82.65 7.42 -28.92
CA TYR A 274 81.53 7.52 -29.88
C TYR A 274 81.31 8.96 -30.37
N PRO A 275 80.78 9.15 -31.61
CA PRO A 275 80.42 10.46 -32.13
C PRO A 275 79.50 11.25 -31.20
N VAL A 276 79.74 12.56 -31.09
CA VAL A 276 79.08 13.45 -30.12
C VAL A 276 77.54 13.38 -30.19
N ASP A 277 76.96 13.22 -31.37
CA ASP A 277 75.50 13.12 -31.55
C ASP A 277 74.93 11.74 -31.19
N PHE A 278 75.72 10.66 -31.32
CA PHE A 278 75.37 9.36 -30.77
C PHE A 278 75.37 9.40 -29.23
N VAL A 279 76.40 10.01 -28.63
CA VAL A 279 76.48 10.20 -27.17
C VAL A 279 75.30 11.04 -26.64
N LYS A 280 74.85 12.05 -27.40
CA LYS A 280 73.61 12.79 -27.07
C LYS A 280 72.37 11.88 -27.11
N ALA A 281 72.22 11.03 -28.13
CA ALA A 281 71.05 10.16 -28.31
C ALA A 281 70.89 9.11 -27.20
N ILE A 282 71.99 8.55 -26.68
CA ILE A 282 71.98 7.61 -25.54
C ILE A 282 71.92 8.32 -24.17
N SER A 283 71.89 9.66 -24.15
CA SER A 283 71.88 10.45 -22.92
C SER A 283 70.50 11.01 -22.56
N CYS A 284 70.21 11.05 -21.26
CA CYS A 284 68.98 11.62 -20.72
C CYS A 284 68.97 13.16 -20.84
N GLN A 285 68.00 13.71 -21.56
CA GLN A 285 67.93 15.16 -21.87
C GLN A 285 67.71 16.08 -20.65
N ILE A 286 67.52 15.52 -19.44
CA ILE A 286 67.43 16.27 -18.16
C ILE A 286 68.75 16.26 -17.39
N CYS A 287 69.54 15.18 -17.46
CA CYS A 287 70.72 14.98 -16.60
C CYS A 287 72.03 14.71 -17.34
N GLU A 288 72.01 14.50 -18.66
CA GLU A 288 73.19 14.27 -19.52
C GLU A 288 74.03 13.03 -19.15
N HIS A 289 73.44 12.12 -18.36
CA HIS A 289 73.98 10.81 -18.03
C HIS A 289 73.41 9.75 -18.97
N ILE A 290 74.05 8.58 -19.05
CA ILE A 290 73.58 7.44 -19.85
C ILE A 290 72.17 7.06 -19.37
N LEU A 291 71.25 6.85 -20.32
CA LEU A 291 69.84 6.56 -20.04
C LEU A 291 69.71 5.35 -19.10
N SER A 292 69.17 5.58 -17.91
CA SER A 292 68.93 4.57 -16.89
C SER A 292 67.42 4.42 -16.72
N ASP A 293 66.87 3.23 -17.03
CA ASP A 293 65.42 3.01 -17.21
C ASP A 293 64.82 4.05 -18.20
N PRO A 294 65.12 3.92 -19.51
CA PRO A 294 64.71 4.87 -20.52
C PRO A 294 63.19 4.85 -20.74
N VAL A 295 62.61 6.04 -20.80
CA VAL A 295 61.25 6.28 -21.29
C VAL A 295 61.24 7.32 -22.39
N GLU A 296 60.37 7.09 -23.37
CA GLU A 296 60.05 7.98 -24.47
C GLU A 296 58.73 8.71 -24.15
N THR A 297 58.70 10.02 -24.40
CA THR A 297 57.46 10.80 -24.38
C THR A 297 56.72 10.69 -25.71
N THR A 298 55.43 11.04 -25.73
CA THR A 298 54.62 11.16 -26.97
C THR A 298 55.25 12.06 -28.04
N CYS A 299 56.08 13.02 -27.64
CA CYS A 299 56.88 13.88 -28.51
C CYS A 299 58.30 13.35 -28.79
N ARG A 300 58.53 12.03 -28.68
CA ARG A 300 59.76 11.28 -28.99
C ARG A 300 61.04 11.71 -28.27
N HIS A 301 60.94 12.40 -27.13
CA HIS A 301 62.10 12.76 -26.33
C HIS A 301 62.40 11.70 -25.27
N LEU A 302 63.68 11.33 -25.15
CA LEU A 302 64.18 10.27 -24.25
C LEU A 302 64.68 10.81 -22.91
N PHE A 303 64.27 10.15 -21.82
CA PHE A 303 64.65 10.49 -20.45
C PHE A 303 64.81 9.24 -19.57
N CYS A 304 65.62 9.31 -18.52
CA CYS A 304 65.52 8.35 -17.40
C CYS A 304 64.15 8.54 -16.73
N ARG A 305 63.40 7.45 -16.49
CA ARG A 305 62.06 7.48 -15.87
C ARG A 305 62.03 8.24 -14.54
N THR A 306 63.08 8.08 -13.73
CA THR A 306 63.27 8.78 -12.44
C THR A 306 63.50 10.30 -12.60
N CYS A 307 64.14 10.75 -13.69
CA CYS A 307 64.37 12.16 -13.97
C CYS A 307 63.10 12.86 -14.45
N ILE A 308 62.39 12.27 -15.42
CA ILE A 308 61.16 12.89 -15.97
C ILE A 308 60.06 12.94 -14.91
N LEU A 309 59.84 11.89 -14.11
CA LEU A 309 58.83 11.89 -13.05
C LEU A 309 59.14 12.87 -11.91
N LYS A 310 60.42 13.16 -11.61
CA LYS A 310 60.79 14.26 -10.71
C LYS A 310 60.51 15.62 -11.34
N CYS A 311 60.79 15.79 -12.64
CA CYS A 311 60.59 17.05 -13.34
C CYS A 311 59.10 17.43 -13.50
N LEU A 312 58.25 16.48 -13.93
CA LEU A 312 56.81 16.70 -14.08
C LEU A 312 56.11 17.09 -12.76
N LYS A 313 56.64 16.62 -11.61
CA LYS A 313 56.15 17.02 -10.28
C LYS A 313 56.50 18.47 -9.90
N VAL A 314 57.50 19.08 -10.54
CA VAL A 314 57.99 20.44 -10.20
C VAL A 314 57.58 21.47 -11.25
N MET A 315 57.50 21.09 -12.53
CA MET A 315 57.10 22.00 -13.62
C MET A 315 55.67 21.79 -14.15
N GLY A 316 54.94 20.79 -13.66
CA GLY A 316 53.66 20.38 -14.23
C GLY A 316 53.80 19.45 -15.45
N SER A 317 52.66 19.14 -16.09
CA SER A 317 52.53 18.10 -17.11
C SER A 317 53.01 18.51 -18.51
N TYR A 318 54.28 18.93 -18.61
CA TYR A 318 54.90 19.38 -19.86
C TYR A 318 56.29 18.76 -20.07
N CYS A 319 56.62 18.40 -21.32
CA CYS A 319 57.89 17.81 -21.71
C CYS A 319 59.06 18.80 -21.45
N PRO A 320 60.10 18.41 -20.69
CA PRO A 320 61.24 19.28 -20.38
C PRO A 320 62.04 19.82 -21.58
N SER A 321 62.00 19.12 -22.72
CA SER A 321 62.79 19.47 -23.90
C SER A 321 62.07 20.40 -24.88
N CYS A 322 60.74 20.28 -25.00
CA CYS A 322 59.95 20.96 -26.03
C CYS A 322 58.64 21.61 -25.52
N LEU A 323 58.34 21.50 -24.22
CA LEU A 323 57.12 22.00 -23.57
C LEU A 323 55.79 21.42 -24.09
N TYR A 324 55.82 20.35 -24.89
CA TYR A 324 54.62 19.62 -25.31
C TYR A 324 53.89 18.98 -24.10
N PRO A 325 52.55 19.00 -24.01
CA PRO A 325 51.81 18.37 -22.91
C PRO A 325 52.14 16.88 -22.76
N CYS A 326 52.46 16.47 -21.52
CA CYS A 326 52.88 15.09 -21.22
C CYS A 326 52.52 14.75 -19.77
N PHE A 327 51.64 13.78 -19.58
CA PHE A 327 51.26 13.26 -18.28
C PHE A 327 52.11 12.03 -17.90
N PRO A 328 52.26 11.71 -16.60
CA PRO A 328 53.00 10.52 -16.15
C PRO A 328 52.47 9.17 -16.68
N THR A 329 51.26 9.14 -17.23
CA THR A 329 50.63 8.01 -17.92
C THR A 329 51.17 7.76 -19.32
N ASP A 330 51.77 8.77 -19.95
CA ASP A 330 52.03 8.82 -21.40
C ASP A 330 53.50 8.46 -21.73
N LEU A 331 54.22 7.95 -20.72
CA LEU A 331 55.64 7.58 -20.78
C LEU A 331 55.78 6.11 -21.19
N VAL A 332 56.13 5.90 -22.46
CA VAL A 332 56.28 4.59 -23.09
C VAL A 332 57.74 4.13 -22.99
N THR A 333 58.02 2.83 -23.03
CA THR A 333 59.39 2.32 -23.13
C THR A 333 59.84 2.33 -24.60
N PRO A 334 61.07 2.77 -24.94
CA PRO A 334 61.56 2.81 -26.32
C PRO A 334 61.60 1.44 -27.01
N VAL A 335 61.72 1.46 -28.33
CA VAL A 335 61.80 0.25 -29.17
C VAL A 335 62.96 -0.68 -28.75
N LYS A 336 62.70 -1.99 -28.73
CA LYS A 336 63.62 -3.00 -28.19
C LYS A 336 65.00 -3.02 -28.87
N SER A 337 65.09 -2.65 -30.14
CA SER A 337 66.37 -2.48 -30.85
C SER A 337 67.25 -1.38 -30.24
N PHE A 338 66.68 -0.25 -29.82
CA PHE A 338 67.40 0.82 -29.14
C PHE A 338 67.90 0.37 -27.76
N LEU A 339 67.07 -0.40 -27.02
CA LEU A 339 67.47 -0.97 -25.72
C LEU A 339 68.65 -1.94 -25.88
N ASN A 340 68.60 -2.85 -26.85
CA ASN A 340 69.70 -3.78 -27.15
C ASN A 340 71.00 -3.03 -27.49
N ILE A 341 70.93 -1.93 -28.26
CA ILE A 341 72.09 -1.10 -28.59
C ILE A 341 72.64 -0.44 -27.31
N LEU A 342 71.77 0.11 -26.45
CA LEU A 342 72.16 0.72 -25.18
C LEU A 342 72.86 -0.30 -24.26
N ASP A 343 72.28 -1.48 -24.08
CA ASP A 343 72.83 -2.55 -23.24
C ASP A 343 74.17 -3.11 -23.75
N SER A 344 74.46 -2.93 -25.05
CA SER A 344 75.70 -3.36 -25.72
C SER A 344 76.86 -2.36 -25.61
N LEU A 345 76.67 -1.18 -25.02
CA LEU A 345 77.73 -0.19 -24.83
C LEU A 345 78.77 -0.67 -23.82
N THR A 346 80.06 -0.63 -24.17
CA THR A 346 81.15 -0.95 -23.24
C THR A 346 81.48 0.22 -22.32
N LEU A 347 81.65 -0.08 -21.03
CA LEU A 347 81.98 0.85 -19.97
C LEU A 347 83.26 0.43 -19.25
N ARG A 348 84.09 1.38 -18.87
CA ARG A 348 85.17 1.15 -17.89
C ARG A 348 84.61 1.25 -16.47
N CYS A 349 85.04 0.35 -15.60
CA CYS A 349 84.62 0.38 -14.20
C CYS A 349 85.14 1.66 -13.49
N PRO A 350 84.30 2.41 -12.75
CA PRO A 350 84.73 3.63 -12.03
C PRO A 350 85.36 3.34 -10.66
N VAL A 351 85.62 2.07 -10.33
CA VAL A 351 86.23 1.63 -9.06
C VAL A 351 87.75 1.60 -9.26
N LYS A 352 88.52 2.18 -8.32
CA LYS A 352 89.98 2.09 -8.35
C LYS A 352 90.40 0.61 -8.25
N GLU A 353 91.48 0.25 -8.96
CA GLU A 353 91.98 -1.14 -9.05
C GLU A 353 91.07 -2.09 -9.86
N CYS A 354 90.21 -1.56 -10.74
CA CYS A 354 89.41 -2.36 -11.67
C CYS A 354 89.34 -1.75 -13.08
N ASP A 355 90.18 -2.22 -13.99
CA ASP A 355 90.26 -1.75 -15.38
C ASP A 355 89.42 -2.61 -16.37
N GLU A 356 88.43 -3.36 -15.89
CA GLU A 356 87.55 -4.17 -16.76
C GLU A 356 86.63 -3.33 -17.64
N GLU A 357 86.53 -3.70 -18.93
CA GLU A 357 85.56 -3.15 -19.88
C GLU A 357 84.30 -4.04 -19.95
N ILE A 358 83.16 -3.49 -19.54
CA ILE A 358 81.93 -4.24 -19.23
C ILE A 358 80.75 -3.69 -20.03
N LEU A 359 79.95 -4.56 -20.65
CA LEU A 359 78.71 -4.16 -21.33
C LEU A 359 77.69 -3.58 -20.33
N LEU A 360 77.05 -2.46 -20.65
CA LEU A 360 76.09 -1.74 -19.78
C LEU A 360 75.01 -2.70 -19.20
N GLY A 361 74.43 -3.57 -20.04
CA GLY A 361 73.42 -4.54 -19.60
C GLY A 361 73.91 -5.58 -18.59
N LYS A 362 75.24 -5.80 -18.49
CA LYS A 362 75.90 -6.69 -17.53
C LYS A 362 76.52 -5.95 -16.33
N TYR A 363 76.66 -4.64 -16.38
CA TYR A 363 77.32 -3.83 -15.34
C TYR A 363 76.69 -4.04 -13.93
N GLY A 364 75.36 -4.19 -13.86
CA GLY A 364 74.65 -4.52 -12.61
C GLY A 364 74.96 -5.91 -12.02
N GLN A 365 75.49 -6.83 -12.83
CA GLN A 365 75.94 -8.16 -12.40
C GLN A 365 77.43 -8.19 -12.03
N HIS A 366 78.22 -7.21 -12.51
CA HIS A 366 79.62 -7.01 -12.10
C HIS A 366 79.72 -6.28 -10.74
N LEU A 367 78.82 -5.32 -10.44
CA LEU A 367 78.82 -4.57 -9.17
C LEU A 367 79.04 -5.40 -7.88
N PRO A 368 78.46 -6.62 -7.72
CA PRO A 368 78.64 -7.46 -6.52
C PRO A 368 80.05 -8.03 -6.28
N SER A 369 80.96 -8.01 -7.26
CA SER A 369 82.37 -8.41 -7.05
C SER A 369 83.12 -7.41 -6.16
N HIS A 370 82.73 -6.13 -6.21
CA HIS A 370 83.34 -5.03 -5.46
C HIS A 370 82.84 -4.99 -4.01
N LYS A 371 83.65 -5.52 -3.09
CA LYS A 371 83.32 -5.65 -1.66
C LYS A 371 82.95 -4.31 -0.98
N GLU A 372 83.44 -3.17 -1.45
CA GLU A 372 83.25 -1.86 -0.81
C GLU A 372 81.91 -1.17 -1.08
N LEU A 373 81.09 -1.64 -2.04
CA LEU A 373 79.89 -0.91 -2.48
C LEU A 373 78.55 -1.40 -1.89
N LYS A 374 78.56 -2.24 -0.85
CA LYS A 374 77.37 -2.80 -0.17
C LYS A 374 76.45 -1.81 0.57
N GLY A 375 76.54 -0.49 0.33
CA GLY A 375 75.89 0.55 1.14
C GLY A 375 75.17 1.68 0.38
N LYS A 376 74.88 1.55 -0.92
CA LYS A 376 74.20 2.59 -1.72
C LYS A 376 73.14 2.00 -2.65
N GLU A 377 71.87 2.09 -2.27
CA GLU A 377 70.74 1.64 -3.11
C GLU A 377 70.56 2.53 -4.35
N ILE A 378 70.54 1.91 -5.53
CA ILE A 378 70.21 2.57 -6.81
C ILE A 378 68.81 2.09 -7.23
N TYR A 379 67.80 2.94 -7.03
CA TYR A 379 66.39 2.63 -7.32
C TYR A 379 66.12 2.54 -8.83
N THR A 380 65.86 1.32 -9.33
CA THR A 380 65.21 1.06 -10.62
C THR A 380 63.68 0.98 -10.45
N HIS A 381 62.91 1.40 -11.45
CA HIS A 381 61.44 1.38 -11.36
C HIS A 381 60.89 -0.01 -11.72
N ILE A 382 60.80 -0.88 -10.72
CA ILE A 382 60.12 -2.17 -10.85
C ILE A 382 58.62 -1.93 -11.11
N ASN A 383 58.08 -2.52 -12.19
CA ASN A 383 56.63 -2.62 -12.38
C ASN A 383 56.05 -3.50 -11.26
N LYS A 384 55.32 -2.89 -10.32
CA LYS A 384 54.73 -3.58 -9.15
C LYS A 384 53.60 -4.56 -9.50
N GLY A 385 53.27 -4.70 -10.80
CA GLY A 385 52.16 -5.50 -11.27
C GLY A 385 50.81 -4.94 -10.83
N GLY A 386 49.79 -5.80 -10.88
CA GLY A 386 48.42 -5.48 -10.52
C GLY A 386 47.42 -6.08 -11.51
N ARG A 387 46.26 -6.50 -11.01
CA ARG A 387 45.19 -7.06 -11.85
C ARG A 387 44.68 -6.00 -12.83
N PRO A 388 44.61 -6.29 -14.15
CA PRO A 388 44.03 -5.37 -15.14
C PRO A 388 42.64 -4.87 -14.74
N ARG A 389 42.39 -3.57 -14.91
CA ARG A 389 41.11 -2.94 -14.55
C ARG A 389 40.01 -3.36 -15.51
N GLN A 390 39.20 -4.33 -15.09
CA GLN A 390 38.00 -4.75 -15.82
C GLN A 390 37.00 -3.60 -16.01
N HIS A 391 36.18 -3.69 -17.06
CA HIS A 391 35.10 -2.77 -17.39
C HIS A 391 34.04 -2.72 -16.27
N LEU A 392 33.40 -1.57 -16.07
CA LEU A 392 32.53 -1.35 -14.90
C LEU A 392 31.31 -2.28 -14.87
N LEU A 393 30.77 -2.66 -16.04
CA LEU A 393 29.59 -3.52 -16.15
C LEU A 393 29.87 -5.00 -15.86
N SER A 394 31.12 -5.48 -16.04
CA SER A 394 31.49 -6.88 -15.73
C SER A 394 31.98 -7.09 -14.29
N LEU A 395 31.87 -6.07 -13.43
CA LEU A 395 32.25 -6.12 -12.03
C LEU A 395 31.08 -6.45 -11.12
N THR A 396 31.33 -7.21 -10.04
CA THR A 396 30.35 -7.45 -8.98
C THR A 396 30.00 -6.14 -8.24
N ARG A 397 28.80 -6.06 -7.64
CA ARG A 397 28.33 -4.88 -6.89
C ARG A 397 29.34 -4.36 -5.84
N ARG A 398 30.13 -5.25 -5.20
CA ARG A 398 31.19 -4.85 -4.25
C ARG A 398 32.37 -4.18 -4.95
N ALA A 399 32.80 -4.70 -6.10
CA ALA A 399 33.88 -4.11 -6.90
C ALA A 399 33.43 -2.79 -7.58
N GLN A 400 32.18 -2.71 -8.05
CA GLN A 400 31.59 -1.46 -8.54
C GLN A 400 31.54 -0.39 -7.43
N LYS A 401 31.01 -0.72 -6.24
CA LYS A 401 30.99 0.18 -5.07
C LYS A 401 32.39 0.68 -4.67
N HIS A 402 33.42 -0.15 -4.82
CA HIS A 402 34.80 0.25 -4.56
C HIS A 402 35.36 1.16 -5.67
N ARG A 403 35.19 0.79 -6.95
CA ARG A 403 35.63 1.58 -8.12
C ARG A 403 34.96 2.96 -8.23
N LEU A 404 33.72 3.09 -7.74
CA LEU A 404 32.95 4.34 -7.74
C LEU A 404 32.95 5.07 -6.39
N ARG A 405 33.81 4.68 -5.42
CA ARG A 405 33.78 5.24 -4.05
C ARG A 405 33.91 6.77 -4.04
N GLU A 406 34.86 7.30 -4.79
CA GLU A 406 35.19 8.73 -4.85
C GLU A 406 34.09 9.54 -5.54
N LEU A 407 33.65 9.10 -6.72
CA LEU A 407 32.53 9.72 -7.44
C LEU A 407 31.24 9.67 -6.61
N LYS A 408 30.95 8.57 -5.91
CA LYS A 408 29.80 8.48 -5.01
C LYS A 408 29.90 9.48 -3.85
N LEU A 409 31.10 9.74 -3.32
CA LEU A 409 31.28 10.76 -2.29
C LEU A 409 31.04 12.17 -2.87
N GLN A 410 31.58 12.47 -4.05
CA GLN A 410 31.35 13.74 -4.75
C GLN A 410 29.86 13.99 -5.04
N VAL A 411 29.15 13.02 -5.61
CA VAL A 411 27.70 13.13 -5.88
C VAL A 411 26.89 13.25 -4.58
N LYS A 412 27.30 12.57 -3.50
CA LYS A 412 26.68 12.77 -2.18
C LYS A 412 26.89 14.20 -1.67
N THR A 413 28.12 14.70 -1.69
CA THR A 413 28.45 16.07 -1.23
C THR A 413 27.84 17.16 -2.10
N PHE A 414 27.54 16.88 -3.38
CA PHE A 414 26.75 17.76 -4.24
C PHE A 414 25.27 17.75 -3.83
N ALA A 415 24.65 16.57 -3.73
CA ALA A 415 23.24 16.45 -3.34
C ALA A 415 22.96 17.04 -1.94
N GLU A 416 23.89 16.88 -0.99
CA GLU A 416 23.82 17.47 0.36
C GLU A 416 23.95 19.01 0.40
N LYS A 417 24.35 19.66 -0.70
CA LYS A 417 24.49 21.12 -0.79
C LYS A 417 23.37 21.78 -1.57
N GLU A 418 23.03 21.24 -2.73
CA GLU A 418 22.10 21.86 -3.68
C GLU A 418 20.68 21.27 -3.59
N GLU A 419 20.56 19.97 -3.24
CA GLU A 419 19.36 19.15 -3.51
C GLU A 419 18.82 18.45 -2.24
N GLY A 420 19.04 19.06 -1.06
CA GLY A 420 18.55 18.56 0.24
C GLY A 420 19.05 17.16 0.66
N GLY A 421 19.98 16.56 -0.09
CA GLY A 421 20.46 15.19 0.10
C GLY A 421 19.79 14.11 -0.76
N ASP A 422 18.90 14.42 -1.72
CA ASP A 422 18.30 13.38 -2.58
C ASP A 422 19.26 12.87 -3.68
N ILE A 423 20.16 11.98 -3.26
CA ILE A 423 21.05 11.22 -4.13
C ILE A 423 20.28 10.36 -5.15
N LYS A 424 19.03 9.96 -4.89
CA LYS A 424 18.23 9.13 -5.81
C LYS A 424 17.75 9.98 -6.99
N ALA A 425 17.16 11.16 -6.75
CA ALA A 425 16.79 12.08 -7.81
C ALA A 425 18.02 12.51 -8.63
N VAL A 426 19.07 13.03 -7.97
CA VAL A 426 20.29 13.51 -8.64
C VAL A 426 20.95 12.46 -9.52
N CYS A 427 21.19 11.24 -9.01
CA CYS A 427 21.79 10.17 -9.82
C CYS A 427 20.95 9.79 -11.04
N MET A 428 19.63 9.96 -10.95
CA MET A 428 18.70 9.49 -11.96
C MET A 428 18.46 10.54 -13.05
N THR A 429 18.33 11.81 -12.68
CA THR A 429 18.38 12.95 -13.62
C THR A 429 19.70 12.95 -14.40
N LEU A 430 20.84 12.73 -13.73
CA LEU A 430 22.14 12.60 -14.40
C LEU A 430 22.18 11.45 -15.41
N PHE A 431 21.53 10.31 -15.12
CA PHE A 431 21.50 9.17 -16.05
C PHE A 431 20.53 9.39 -17.21
N LEU A 432 19.36 10.01 -16.97
CA LEU A 432 18.41 10.41 -18.01
C LEU A 432 19.00 11.44 -18.98
N LEU A 433 19.69 12.45 -18.46
CA LEU A 433 20.45 13.41 -19.27
C LEU A 433 21.58 12.73 -20.04
N ALA A 434 22.27 11.75 -19.46
CA ALA A 434 23.31 10.97 -20.16
C ALA A 434 22.75 10.06 -21.27
N LEU A 435 21.52 9.53 -21.14
CA LEU A 435 20.83 8.79 -22.20
C LEU A 435 20.39 9.75 -23.32
N ARG A 436 19.74 10.87 -22.98
CA ARG A 436 19.30 11.89 -23.94
C ARG A 436 20.48 12.54 -24.68
N ALA A 437 21.61 12.80 -24.01
CA ALA A 437 22.84 13.30 -24.64
C ALA A 437 23.55 12.30 -25.58
N LYS A 438 23.12 11.04 -25.61
CA LYS A 438 23.53 10.03 -26.61
C LYS A 438 22.44 9.76 -27.65
N ASN A 439 21.35 10.51 -27.63
CA ASN A 439 20.14 10.28 -28.42
C ASN A 439 19.41 8.95 -28.11
N GLU A 440 19.66 8.32 -26.95
CA GLU A 440 18.98 7.09 -26.50
C GLU A 440 17.59 7.39 -25.90
N HIS A 441 16.80 8.27 -26.54
CA HIS A 441 15.55 8.84 -26.02
C HIS A 441 14.58 7.77 -25.50
N ARG A 442 14.26 6.76 -26.32
CA ARG A 442 13.39 5.64 -25.94
C ARG A 442 13.81 4.96 -24.62
N GLN A 443 15.11 4.82 -24.35
CA GLN A 443 15.58 4.23 -23.09
C GLN A 443 15.41 5.19 -21.90
N ALA A 444 15.54 6.50 -22.10
CA ALA A 444 15.22 7.50 -21.09
C ALA A 444 13.72 7.51 -20.76
N ASP A 445 12.87 7.38 -21.78
CA ASP A 445 11.42 7.40 -21.62
C ASP A 445 10.89 6.09 -21.01
N GLU A 446 11.46 4.92 -21.40
CA GLU A 446 11.23 3.63 -20.70
C GLU A 446 11.68 3.69 -19.23
N LEU A 447 12.78 4.37 -18.92
CA LEU A 447 13.27 4.55 -17.55
C LEU A 447 12.36 5.49 -16.73
N GLU A 448 11.94 6.63 -17.29
CA GLU A 448 10.99 7.55 -16.65
C GLU A 448 9.64 6.87 -16.39
N ALA A 449 9.14 6.06 -17.32
CA ALA A 449 7.96 5.23 -17.10
C ALA A 449 8.15 4.26 -15.92
N ILE A 450 9.29 3.56 -15.84
CA ILE A 450 9.62 2.68 -14.71
C ILE A 450 9.69 3.45 -13.38
N MET A 451 10.26 4.66 -13.38
CA MET A 451 10.35 5.53 -12.19
C MET A 451 8.97 6.01 -11.71
N GLN A 452 8.09 6.40 -12.64
CA GLN A 452 6.73 6.88 -12.37
C GLN A 452 5.74 5.74 -12.04
N GLY A 453 6.19 4.48 -11.97
CA GLY A 453 5.32 3.32 -11.76
C GLY A 453 4.45 2.94 -12.96
N ARG A 454 4.73 3.53 -14.14
CA ARG A 454 4.06 3.30 -15.43
C ARG A 454 4.74 2.21 -16.27
N GLY A 455 5.93 1.75 -15.88
CA GLY A 455 6.64 0.65 -16.53
C GLY A 455 6.02 -0.72 -16.27
N SER A 456 6.64 -1.79 -16.80
CA SER A 456 6.10 -3.17 -16.78
C SER A 456 5.83 -3.82 -15.41
N GLY A 457 6.11 -3.14 -14.29
CA GLY A 457 5.73 -3.57 -12.94
C GLY A 457 4.52 -2.79 -12.45
N LEU A 458 3.34 -3.42 -12.42
CA LEU A 458 2.06 -2.79 -12.10
C LEU A 458 2.05 -2.23 -10.67
N HIS A 459 1.36 -1.10 -10.45
CA HIS A 459 1.16 -0.54 -9.10
C HIS A 459 0.37 -1.53 -8.19
N PRO A 460 0.63 -1.60 -6.86
CA PRO A 460 -0.11 -2.49 -5.97
C PRO A 460 -1.63 -2.30 -5.99
N ALA A 461 -2.13 -1.07 -6.18
CA ALA A 461 -3.56 -0.79 -6.31
C ALA A 461 -4.17 -1.44 -7.57
N VAL A 462 -3.48 -1.36 -8.72
CA VAL A 462 -3.90 -2.05 -9.97
C VAL A 462 -3.90 -3.56 -9.78
N CYS A 463 -2.89 -4.11 -9.10
CA CYS A 463 -2.86 -5.53 -8.74
C CYS A 463 -4.01 -5.95 -7.82
N LEU A 464 -4.41 -5.08 -6.88
CA LEU A 464 -5.54 -5.27 -6.00
C LEU A 464 -6.87 -5.23 -6.77
N ALA A 465 -7.05 -4.23 -7.65
CA ALA A 465 -8.21 -4.11 -8.53
C ALA A 465 -8.41 -5.37 -9.39
N ILE A 466 -7.33 -5.85 -10.04
CA ILE A 466 -7.36 -7.10 -10.81
C ILE A 466 -7.75 -8.27 -9.90
N ARG A 467 -7.09 -8.45 -8.74
CA ARG A 467 -7.39 -9.55 -7.80
C ARG A 467 -8.86 -9.57 -7.38
N VAL A 468 -9.40 -8.41 -7.00
CA VAL A 468 -10.74 -8.27 -6.43
C VAL A 468 -11.81 -8.42 -7.52
N ASN A 469 -11.73 -7.65 -8.61
CA ASN A 469 -12.76 -7.65 -9.65
C ASN A 469 -12.80 -8.96 -10.47
N THR A 470 -11.69 -9.71 -10.54
CA THR A 470 -11.66 -11.06 -11.16
C THR A 470 -11.97 -12.19 -10.16
N PHE A 471 -12.32 -11.87 -8.92
CA PHE A 471 -12.65 -12.82 -7.84
C PHE A 471 -11.52 -13.80 -7.47
N LEU A 472 -10.25 -13.47 -7.74
CA LEU A 472 -9.12 -14.33 -7.43
C LEU A 472 -8.88 -14.39 -5.91
N SER A 473 -8.92 -15.61 -5.36
CA SER A 473 -8.51 -15.83 -3.98
C SER A 473 -7.02 -15.51 -3.81
N CYS A 474 -6.60 -15.16 -2.59
CA CYS A 474 -5.20 -14.85 -2.30
C CYS A 474 -4.25 -15.97 -2.75
N SER A 475 -4.67 -17.23 -2.63
CA SER A 475 -3.92 -18.41 -3.07
C SER A 475 -3.85 -18.55 -4.59
N GLN A 476 -4.93 -18.25 -5.33
CA GLN A 476 -4.93 -18.24 -6.79
C GLN A 476 -4.06 -17.11 -7.33
N TYR A 477 -4.22 -15.89 -6.80
CA TYR A 477 -3.39 -14.74 -7.15
C TYR A 477 -1.90 -15.00 -6.85
N HIS A 478 -1.57 -15.61 -5.71
CA HIS A 478 -0.18 -15.92 -5.39
C HIS A 478 0.45 -16.95 -6.34
N LYS A 479 -0.31 -17.96 -6.78
CA LYS A 479 0.13 -18.89 -7.82
C LYS A 479 0.41 -18.15 -9.14
N MET A 480 -0.52 -17.30 -9.59
CA MET A 480 -0.36 -16.48 -10.80
C MET A 480 0.89 -15.57 -10.72
N TYR A 481 1.03 -14.80 -9.63
CA TYR A 481 2.20 -13.96 -9.36
C TYR A 481 3.51 -14.76 -9.41
N ARG A 482 3.57 -15.92 -8.75
CA ARG A 482 4.78 -16.77 -8.70
C ARG A 482 5.15 -17.31 -10.08
N THR A 483 4.18 -17.79 -10.85
CA THR A 483 4.42 -18.33 -12.19
C THR A 483 4.88 -17.24 -13.16
N VAL A 484 4.17 -16.11 -13.23
CA VAL A 484 4.54 -14.99 -14.14
C VAL A 484 5.93 -14.46 -13.82
N LYS A 485 6.26 -14.30 -12.53
CA LYS A 485 7.59 -13.84 -12.10
C LYS A 485 8.70 -14.85 -12.37
N ALA A 486 8.41 -16.15 -12.30
CA ALA A 486 9.36 -17.21 -12.61
C ALA A 486 9.65 -17.32 -14.12
N VAL A 487 8.61 -17.23 -14.97
CA VAL A 487 8.73 -17.36 -16.43
C VAL A 487 9.34 -16.12 -17.07
N THR A 488 8.91 -14.91 -16.67
CA THR A 488 9.39 -13.66 -17.30
C THR A 488 10.67 -13.10 -16.67
N GLY A 489 11.07 -13.59 -15.50
CA GLY A 489 12.11 -12.98 -14.65
C GLY A 489 11.76 -11.59 -14.10
N ARG A 490 10.61 -11.00 -14.46
CA ARG A 490 10.18 -9.64 -14.10
C ARG A 490 9.06 -9.67 -13.07
N GLN A 491 9.04 -8.72 -12.14
CA GLN A 491 7.96 -8.56 -11.18
C GLN A 491 6.85 -7.68 -11.77
N ILE A 492 6.04 -8.28 -12.64
CA ILE A 492 4.87 -7.62 -13.27
C ILE A 492 3.77 -7.40 -12.23
N PHE A 493 3.31 -8.49 -11.61
CA PHE A 493 2.38 -8.46 -10.50
C PHE A 493 3.11 -8.23 -9.17
N GLN A 494 2.44 -7.60 -8.20
CA GLN A 494 3.01 -7.32 -6.88
C GLN A 494 2.69 -8.44 -5.86
N PRO A 495 3.57 -8.70 -4.88
CA PRO A 495 3.36 -9.73 -3.86
C PRO A 495 2.22 -9.37 -2.91
N LEU A 496 1.56 -10.39 -2.33
CA LEU A 496 0.38 -10.21 -1.46
C LEU A 496 0.57 -9.21 -0.29
N HIS A 497 1.78 -9.06 0.26
CA HIS A 497 2.00 -8.08 1.32
C HIS A 497 1.86 -6.63 0.83
N ALA A 498 2.25 -6.33 -0.42
CA ALA A 498 2.05 -4.99 -1.00
C ALA A 498 0.57 -4.70 -1.26
N LEU A 499 -0.20 -5.71 -1.69
CA LEU A 499 -1.65 -5.61 -1.82
C LEU A 499 -2.32 -5.41 -0.45
N ARG A 500 -1.83 -6.06 0.62
CA ARG A 500 -2.32 -5.85 2.00
C ARG A 500 -1.97 -4.48 2.59
N THR A 501 -0.89 -3.84 2.12
CA THR A 501 -0.61 -2.44 2.46
C THR A 501 -1.55 -1.51 1.69
N ALA A 502 -1.77 -1.76 0.40
CA ALA A 502 -2.67 -0.96 -0.44
C ALA A 502 -4.14 -1.08 -0.01
N GLU A 503 -4.61 -2.26 0.42
CA GLU A 503 -6.01 -2.44 0.83
C GLU A 503 -6.39 -1.65 2.09
N LYS A 504 -5.40 -1.22 2.91
CA LYS A 504 -5.66 -0.37 4.08
C LYS A 504 -6.23 1.01 3.73
N ALA A 505 -5.75 1.63 2.65
CA ALA A 505 -6.15 2.99 2.26
C ALA A 505 -7.60 3.08 1.73
N LEU A 506 -8.22 1.92 1.47
CA LEU A 506 -9.56 1.77 0.91
C LEU A 506 -10.56 1.19 1.92
N LEU A 507 -10.16 1.04 3.19
CA LEU A 507 -10.99 0.49 4.26
C LEU A 507 -11.33 1.58 5.29
N PRO A 508 -12.50 1.48 5.95
CA PRO A 508 -12.83 2.30 7.11
C PRO A 508 -11.73 2.25 8.17
N GLY A 509 -11.49 3.39 8.82
CA GLY A 509 -10.43 3.55 9.81
C GLY A 509 -9.09 4.07 9.29
N TYR A 510 -8.98 4.49 8.02
CA TYR A 510 -7.74 5.03 7.45
C TYR A 510 -7.66 6.57 7.41
N HIS A 511 -8.76 7.24 7.08
CA HIS A 511 -8.79 8.70 6.88
C HIS A 511 -9.22 9.43 8.16
N SER A 512 -8.65 10.62 8.39
CA SER A 512 -9.04 11.52 9.48
C SER A 512 -10.24 12.39 9.11
N PHE A 513 -11.16 12.59 10.05
CA PHE A 513 -12.38 13.38 9.89
C PHE A 513 -12.86 13.95 11.23
N GLU A 514 -13.77 14.92 11.20
CA GLU A 514 -14.36 15.54 12.38
C GLU A 514 -15.88 15.75 12.18
N TRP A 515 -16.68 15.67 13.23
CA TRP A 515 -18.11 16.00 13.17
C TRP A 515 -18.40 17.28 13.97
N LYS A 516 -19.18 18.20 13.39
CA LYS A 516 -19.61 19.44 14.04
C LYS A 516 -21.14 19.62 13.97
N PRO A 517 -21.85 19.57 15.11
CA PRO A 517 -21.39 19.22 16.46
C PRO A 517 -20.91 17.76 16.56
N PRO A 518 -20.07 17.41 17.56
CA PRO A 518 -19.68 16.03 17.81
C PRO A 518 -20.89 15.11 18.00
N LEU A 519 -20.84 13.92 17.42
CA LEU A 519 -21.91 12.93 17.49
C LEU A 519 -22.15 12.46 18.93
N LYS A 520 -23.41 12.43 19.37
CA LYS A 520 -23.79 11.89 20.69
C LYS A 520 -23.54 10.38 20.70
N ASN A 521 -23.01 9.85 21.80
CA ASN A 521 -22.77 8.42 22.03
C ASN A 521 -21.84 7.69 21.01
N VAL A 522 -21.25 8.39 20.04
CA VAL A 522 -20.28 7.84 19.08
C VAL A 522 -18.87 8.29 19.45
N SER A 523 -17.89 7.38 19.37
CA SER A 523 -16.49 7.70 19.70
C SER A 523 -15.83 8.58 18.64
N ALA A 524 -15.19 9.67 19.08
CA ALA A 524 -14.41 10.57 18.22
C ALA A 524 -13.13 9.96 17.63
N ASN A 525 -12.78 8.71 17.97
CA ASN A 525 -11.65 8.01 17.33
C ASN A 525 -11.97 7.72 15.85
N THR A 526 -11.11 8.17 14.93
CA THR A 526 -11.24 7.95 13.48
C THR A 526 -10.63 6.63 13.01
N GLU A 527 -9.71 6.02 13.77
CA GLU A 527 -8.96 4.80 13.39
C GLU A 527 -9.75 3.49 13.58
N VAL A 528 -11.09 3.54 13.45
CA VAL A 528 -11.97 2.39 13.71
C VAL A 528 -12.31 1.65 12.40
N GLY A 529 -11.79 0.43 12.28
CA GLY A 529 -12.05 -0.48 11.15
C GLY A 529 -13.23 -1.42 11.39
N ILE A 530 -13.03 -2.72 11.11
CA ILE A 530 -14.02 -3.76 11.40
C ILE A 530 -14.12 -3.96 12.92
N ILE A 531 -15.33 -3.87 13.44
CA ILE A 531 -15.69 -4.08 14.84
C ILE A 531 -16.65 -5.27 14.98
N ASP A 532 -16.80 -5.74 16.21
CA ASP A 532 -17.73 -6.81 16.53
C ASP A 532 -19.17 -6.32 16.47
N GLY A 533 -20.05 -7.04 15.77
CA GLY A 533 -21.44 -6.59 15.59
C GLY A 533 -22.21 -6.56 16.91
N LEU A 534 -21.88 -7.48 17.83
CA LEU A 534 -22.42 -7.57 19.18
C LEU A 534 -22.22 -6.29 20.01
N SER A 535 -21.29 -5.41 19.61
CA SER A 535 -21.09 -4.07 20.17
C SER A 535 -20.91 -3.99 21.70
N GLY A 536 -20.56 -5.11 22.36
CA GLY A 536 -20.35 -5.20 23.81
C GLY A 536 -21.42 -5.98 24.59
N LEU A 537 -22.36 -6.66 23.92
CA LEU A 537 -23.36 -7.53 24.55
C LEU A 537 -22.67 -8.61 25.45
N PRO A 538 -23.15 -8.84 26.69
CA PRO A 538 -22.48 -9.72 27.63
C PRO A 538 -22.60 -11.20 27.24
N HIS A 539 -21.50 -11.96 27.40
CA HIS A 539 -21.43 -13.40 27.12
C HIS A 539 -21.51 -14.25 28.40
N THR A 540 -22.37 -13.85 29.34
CA THR A 540 -22.59 -14.55 30.61
C THR A 540 -23.65 -15.63 30.45
N VAL A 541 -23.54 -16.73 31.21
CA VAL A 541 -24.51 -17.86 31.13
C VAL A 541 -25.87 -17.48 31.74
N ASP A 542 -25.88 -16.46 32.58
CA ASP A 542 -27.06 -15.90 33.24
C ASP A 542 -27.88 -14.94 32.35
N ASP A 543 -27.31 -14.50 31.23
CA ASP A 543 -27.94 -13.58 30.25
C ASP A 543 -28.62 -14.34 29.10
N TYR A 544 -29.33 -13.61 28.23
CA TYR A 544 -29.99 -14.19 27.05
C TYR A 544 -28.95 -14.81 26.08
N PRO A 545 -29.16 -16.03 25.56
CA PRO A 545 -28.16 -16.72 24.74
C PRO A 545 -27.90 -16.03 23.40
N ILE A 546 -26.62 -15.77 23.11
CA ILE A 546 -26.18 -15.06 21.89
C ILE A 546 -25.74 -16.08 20.83
N ASP A 547 -26.70 -16.70 20.15
CA ASP A 547 -26.48 -17.67 19.06
C ASP A 547 -26.27 -16.98 17.69
N THR A 548 -25.54 -15.86 17.68
CA THR A 548 -25.20 -15.09 16.47
C THR A 548 -23.72 -14.75 16.37
N ILE A 549 -23.25 -14.58 15.13
CA ILE A 549 -21.91 -14.04 14.83
C ILE A 549 -22.08 -12.88 13.85
N ALA A 550 -21.73 -11.68 14.30
CA ALA A 550 -21.88 -10.45 13.52
C ALA A 550 -20.56 -9.67 13.42
N LYS A 551 -20.30 -9.04 12.28
CA LYS A 551 -19.21 -8.06 12.08
C LYS A 551 -19.74 -6.85 11.32
N ARG A 552 -19.35 -5.66 11.75
CA ARG A 552 -19.76 -4.39 11.15
C ARG A 552 -18.61 -3.40 11.03
N PHE A 553 -18.81 -2.35 10.24
CA PHE A 553 -18.08 -1.10 10.42
C PHE A 553 -18.87 -0.15 11.33
N ARG A 554 -18.22 0.89 11.83
CA ARG A 554 -18.91 2.07 12.37
C ARG A 554 -19.41 2.93 11.20
N TYR A 555 -20.64 3.42 11.26
CA TYR A 555 -21.35 3.96 10.09
C TYR A 555 -20.68 5.22 9.53
N ASP A 556 -20.29 6.16 10.40
CA ASP A 556 -19.53 7.35 10.02
C ASP A 556 -18.19 7.03 9.34
N ALA A 557 -17.41 6.10 9.89
CA ALA A 557 -16.14 5.67 9.32
C ALA A 557 -16.31 4.96 7.96
N ALA A 558 -17.44 4.26 7.78
CA ALA A 558 -17.82 3.68 6.49
C ALA A 558 -18.21 4.76 5.47
N LEU A 559 -19.02 5.76 5.85
CA LEU A 559 -19.39 6.89 4.98
C LEU A 559 -18.16 7.70 4.55
N VAL A 560 -17.24 7.99 5.47
CA VAL A 560 -15.96 8.65 5.17
C VAL A 560 -15.14 7.83 4.16
N SER A 561 -14.95 6.54 4.41
CA SER A 561 -14.23 5.67 3.47
C SER A 561 -14.95 5.51 2.12
N ALA A 562 -16.28 5.67 2.09
CA ALA A 562 -17.07 5.64 0.86
C ALA A 562 -16.94 6.94 0.05
N LEU A 563 -16.88 8.11 0.70
CA LEU A 563 -16.66 9.40 0.05
C LEU A 563 -15.24 9.53 -0.51
N MET A 564 -14.21 9.12 0.24
CA MET A 564 -12.82 9.14 -0.25
C MET A 564 -12.60 8.16 -1.42
N ASP A 565 -13.32 7.04 -1.46
CA ASP A 565 -13.30 6.08 -2.59
C ASP A 565 -13.89 6.64 -3.90
N MET A 566 -14.64 7.74 -3.84
CA MET A 566 -15.20 8.47 -4.99
C MET A 566 -14.71 9.94 -5.07
N GLU A 567 -13.58 10.26 -4.43
CA GLU A 567 -12.99 11.61 -4.44
C GLU A 567 -12.74 12.12 -5.86
N GLU A 568 -12.18 11.29 -6.73
CA GLU A 568 -11.98 11.64 -8.14
C GLU A 568 -13.30 11.94 -8.85
N ASP A 569 -14.34 11.13 -8.62
CA ASP A 569 -15.63 11.26 -9.32
C ASP A 569 -16.41 12.51 -8.86
N ILE A 570 -16.22 12.94 -7.59
CA ILE A 570 -16.76 14.19 -7.05
C ILE A 570 -16.05 15.40 -7.68
N LEU A 571 -14.72 15.38 -7.79
CA LEU A 571 -13.94 16.46 -8.41
C LEU A 571 -14.17 16.54 -9.93
N GLU A 572 -14.30 15.40 -10.60
CA GLU A 572 -14.63 15.29 -12.03
C GLU A 572 -16.05 15.83 -12.30
N GLY A 573 -17.01 15.54 -11.42
CA GLY A 573 -18.37 16.09 -11.48
C GLY A 573 -18.47 17.59 -11.19
N MET A 574 -17.62 18.15 -10.33
CA MET A 574 -17.54 19.62 -10.11
C MET A 574 -17.08 20.32 -11.39
N LYS A 575 -16.03 19.80 -12.05
CA LYS A 575 -15.52 20.33 -13.32
C LYS A 575 -16.53 20.23 -14.46
N ALA A 576 -17.32 19.15 -14.50
CA ALA A 576 -18.39 18.97 -15.48
C ALA A 576 -19.55 19.97 -15.33
N HIS A 577 -19.59 20.75 -14.24
CA HIS A 577 -20.57 21.80 -13.97
C HIS A 577 -19.96 23.20 -13.85
N ASP A 578 -18.73 23.40 -14.36
CA ASP A 578 -17.97 24.66 -14.29
C ASP A 578 -17.81 25.20 -12.84
N LEU A 579 -17.78 24.29 -11.85
CA LEU A 579 -17.60 24.61 -10.44
C LEU A 579 -16.12 24.49 -10.03
N ASP A 580 -15.67 25.48 -9.26
CA ASP A 580 -14.29 25.57 -8.78
C ASP A 580 -13.89 24.41 -7.85
N ASP A 581 -12.75 23.78 -8.14
CA ASP A 581 -12.15 22.69 -7.34
C ASP A 581 -12.05 23.03 -5.84
N TYR A 582 -11.85 24.30 -5.49
CA TYR A 582 -11.62 24.73 -4.11
C TYR A 582 -12.89 24.97 -3.29
N LEU A 583 -14.09 24.76 -3.86
CA LEU A 583 -15.34 24.85 -3.12
C LEU A 583 -15.42 23.80 -1.99
N ASN A 584 -15.88 24.25 -0.82
CA ASN A 584 -15.86 23.49 0.44
C ASN A 584 -17.25 23.12 0.98
N GLY A 585 -18.33 23.44 0.26
CA GLY A 585 -19.70 23.02 0.57
C GLY A 585 -20.59 24.14 1.15
N PRO A 586 -21.77 23.80 1.71
CA PRO A 586 -22.19 22.45 2.10
C PRO A 586 -22.54 21.55 0.92
N PHE A 587 -22.01 20.32 0.97
CA PHE A 587 -22.45 19.20 0.15
C PHE A 587 -23.56 18.44 0.87
N THR A 588 -24.55 17.96 0.12
CA THR A 588 -25.63 17.10 0.60
C THR A 588 -25.53 15.74 -0.09
N VAL A 589 -25.34 14.70 0.71
CA VAL A 589 -25.16 13.30 0.28
C VAL A 589 -26.44 12.53 0.57
N VAL A 590 -27.07 11.95 -0.46
CA VAL A 590 -28.27 11.12 -0.28
C VAL A 590 -27.87 9.64 -0.33
N VAL A 591 -28.21 8.91 0.73
CA VAL A 591 -27.78 7.52 0.97
C VAL A 591 -29.02 6.62 0.94
N LYS A 592 -29.07 5.68 0.00
CA LYS A 592 -30.02 4.56 0.03
C LYS A 592 -29.53 3.54 1.04
N GLU A 593 -30.38 3.16 1.98
CA GLU A 593 -30.13 2.08 2.93
C GLU A 593 -30.90 0.83 2.51
N SER A 594 -30.35 -0.34 2.82
CA SER A 594 -30.95 -1.62 2.43
C SER A 594 -30.60 -2.71 3.43
N CYS A 595 -31.60 -3.49 3.85
CA CYS A 595 -31.43 -4.65 4.70
C CYS A 595 -32.24 -5.81 4.13
N ASP A 596 -31.69 -7.02 4.18
CA ASP A 596 -32.28 -8.21 3.55
C ASP A 596 -31.78 -9.50 4.23
N GLY A 597 -32.65 -10.51 4.26
CA GLY A 597 -32.42 -11.80 4.90
C GLY A 597 -32.14 -12.94 3.91
N MET A 598 -31.21 -13.81 4.28
CA MET A 598 -30.68 -14.87 3.44
C MET A 598 -30.90 -16.24 4.08
N GLY A 599 -31.84 -17.03 3.55
CA GLY A 599 -31.93 -18.47 3.84
C GLY A 599 -30.80 -19.29 3.23
N ASP A 600 -30.70 -20.58 3.56
CA ASP A 600 -29.73 -21.54 3.00
C ASP A 600 -28.25 -21.13 3.17
N VAL A 601 -27.90 -20.53 4.31
CA VAL A 601 -26.53 -20.10 4.66
C VAL A 601 -25.93 -21.10 5.64
N SER A 602 -25.61 -22.29 5.14
CA SER A 602 -25.23 -23.46 5.95
C SER A 602 -24.21 -23.15 7.07
N GLU A 603 -24.37 -23.76 8.23
CA GLU A 603 -23.43 -23.62 9.33
C GLU A 603 -22.05 -24.19 8.96
N LYS A 604 -21.02 -23.89 9.75
CA LYS A 604 -19.67 -24.46 9.61
C LYS A 604 -19.26 -25.14 10.91
N HIS A 605 -18.69 -26.33 10.79
CA HIS A 605 -18.13 -27.06 11.92
C HIS A 605 -16.96 -26.27 12.55
N GLY A 606 -16.80 -26.37 13.87
CA GLY A 606 -15.73 -25.73 14.64
C GLY A 606 -16.27 -24.91 15.82
N CYS A 607 -15.35 -24.42 16.65
CA CYS A 607 -15.66 -23.68 17.87
C CYS A 607 -16.40 -22.36 17.60
N GLY A 608 -17.38 -22.06 18.46
CA GLY A 608 -18.28 -20.90 18.40
C GLY A 608 -19.64 -21.27 19.03
N PRO A 609 -20.57 -20.31 19.19
CA PRO A 609 -21.96 -20.61 19.58
C PRO A 609 -22.65 -21.48 18.52
N ALA A 610 -23.85 -21.99 18.82
CA ALA A 610 -24.73 -22.47 17.74
C ALA A 610 -25.13 -21.26 16.89
N VAL A 611 -25.33 -21.45 15.59
CA VAL A 611 -25.65 -20.34 14.68
C VAL A 611 -26.71 -20.79 13.67
N PRO A 612 -27.80 -20.02 13.45
CA PRO A 612 -28.83 -20.38 12.48
C PRO A 612 -28.26 -20.43 11.05
N GLU A 613 -28.81 -21.30 10.19
CA GLU A 613 -28.43 -21.39 8.77
C GLU A 613 -28.99 -20.22 7.91
N LYS A 614 -29.04 -19.03 8.50
CA LYS A 614 -29.53 -17.78 7.94
C LYS A 614 -28.50 -16.67 8.14
N ALA A 615 -28.58 -15.63 7.31
CA ALA A 615 -27.77 -14.43 7.49
C ALA A 615 -28.58 -13.18 7.15
N VAL A 616 -28.36 -12.10 7.88
CA VAL A 616 -28.93 -10.77 7.56
C VAL A 616 -27.78 -9.85 7.15
N ARG A 617 -28.00 -9.03 6.13
CA ARG A 617 -27.02 -8.05 5.66
C ARG A 617 -27.63 -6.66 5.53
N PHE A 618 -27.08 -5.73 6.33
CA PHE A 618 -27.31 -4.30 6.21
C PHE A 618 -26.25 -3.68 5.29
N SER A 619 -26.66 -2.84 4.34
CA SER A 619 -25.80 -2.22 3.33
C SER A 619 -26.33 -0.85 2.92
N PHE A 620 -25.47 -0.03 2.30
CA PHE A 620 -25.87 1.28 1.79
C PHE A 620 -25.27 1.60 0.42
N THR A 621 -25.93 2.48 -0.32
CA THR A 621 -25.45 3.03 -1.60
C THR A 621 -25.50 4.54 -1.53
N VAL A 622 -24.41 5.22 -1.87
CA VAL A 622 -24.44 6.68 -2.12
C VAL A 622 -25.14 6.90 -3.46
N MET A 623 -26.31 7.53 -3.43
CA MET A 623 -27.19 7.68 -4.61
C MET A 623 -26.87 8.97 -5.37
N THR A 624 -26.77 10.08 -4.65
CA THR A 624 -26.44 11.40 -5.22
C THR A 624 -25.60 12.22 -4.25
N ILE A 625 -24.80 13.13 -4.80
CA ILE A 625 -24.13 14.21 -4.06
C ILE A 625 -24.43 15.51 -4.78
N ALA A 626 -24.95 16.49 -4.05
CA ALA A 626 -25.22 17.84 -4.54
C ALA A 626 -24.47 18.89 -3.72
N ILE A 627 -24.15 20.03 -4.32
CA ILE A 627 -23.68 21.23 -3.61
C ILE A 627 -24.74 22.33 -3.72
N THR A 628 -24.92 23.09 -2.64
CA THR A 628 -25.73 24.32 -2.69
C THR A 628 -24.87 25.47 -3.19
N HIS A 629 -25.22 26.03 -4.35
CA HIS A 629 -24.51 27.16 -4.96
C HIS A 629 -25.51 28.29 -5.27
N GLY A 630 -25.41 29.39 -4.53
CA GLY A 630 -26.46 30.41 -4.52
C GLY A 630 -27.80 29.82 -4.07
N ASN A 631 -28.86 30.04 -4.86
CA ASN A 631 -30.20 29.53 -4.58
C ASN A 631 -30.49 28.13 -5.20
N THR A 632 -29.51 27.47 -5.84
CA THR A 632 -29.72 26.18 -6.53
C THR A 632 -28.86 25.06 -5.93
N ASN A 633 -29.41 23.85 -5.92
CA ASN A 633 -28.67 22.63 -5.58
C ASN A 633 -28.20 21.95 -6.87
N VAL A 634 -26.90 22.02 -7.16
CA VAL A 634 -26.30 21.39 -8.35
C VAL A 634 -25.88 19.96 -7.99
N ARG A 635 -26.39 18.96 -8.72
CA ARG A 635 -26.02 17.55 -8.51
C ARG A 635 -24.70 17.27 -9.19
N ILE A 636 -23.66 17.04 -8.40
CA ILE A 636 -22.28 16.75 -8.83
C ILE A 636 -22.10 15.27 -9.19
N PHE A 637 -22.73 14.39 -8.41
CA PHE A 637 -22.67 12.94 -8.59
C PHE A 637 -24.09 12.35 -8.54
N GLU A 638 -24.36 11.40 -9.44
CA GLU A 638 -25.57 10.59 -9.49
C GLU A 638 -25.15 9.16 -9.89
N GLU A 639 -25.51 8.17 -9.07
CA GLU A 639 -25.11 6.78 -9.30
C GLU A 639 -25.83 6.22 -10.53
N VAL A 640 -25.08 6.03 -11.62
CA VAL A 640 -25.58 5.58 -12.93
C VAL A 640 -26.20 4.17 -12.87
N LYS A 641 -25.83 3.34 -11.87
CA LYS A 641 -26.35 1.97 -11.73
C LYS A 641 -26.71 1.63 -10.27
N PRO A 642 -27.77 2.24 -9.70
CA PRO A 642 -28.07 2.19 -8.26
C PRO A 642 -28.58 0.82 -7.76
N ASN A 643 -28.76 -0.13 -8.69
CA ASN A 643 -29.14 -1.51 -8.43
C ASN A 643 -28.05 -2.53 -8.83
N SER A 644 -26.79 -2.10 -8.99
CA SER A 644 -25.66 -3.03 -9.19
C SER A 644 -25.00 -3.39 -7.87
N GLU A 645 -24.57 -4.65 -7.78
CA GLU A 645 -23.72 -5.21 -6.74
C GLU A 645 -22.35 -4.50 -6.61
N LEU A 646 -21.99 -3.63 -7.57
CA LEU A 646 -20.77 -2.82 -7.57
C LEU A 646 -20.86 -1.56 -6.70
N CYS A 647 -22.07 -1.09 -6.35
CA CYS A 647 -22.28 0.15 -5.58
C CYS A 647 -22.87 -0.06 -4.18
N CYS A 648 -23.46 -1.23 -3.91
CA CYS A 648 -24.09 -1.58 -2.63
C CYS A 648 -23.05 -1.95 -1.57
N LYS A 649 -22.51 -0.95 -0.86
CA LYS A 649 -21.44 -1.12 0.13
C LYS A 649 -21.95 -1.85 1.39
N PRO A 650 -21.32 -2.96 1.81
CA PRO A 650 -21.75 -3.71 2.99
C PRO A 650 -21.34 -3.00 4.28
N LEU A 651 -22.28 -2.85 5.21
CA LEU A 651 -22.05 -2.18 6.50
C LEU A 651 -22.01 -3.16 7.68
N CYS A 652 -22.94 -4.11 7.71
CA CYS A 652 -23.01 -5.17 8.73
C CYS A 652 -23.40 -6.50 8.10
N LEU A 653 -22.70 -7.57 8.51
CA LEU A 653 -23.00 -8.95 8.21
C LEU A 653 -23.25 -9.69 9.52
N MET A 654 -24.40 -10.34 9.67
CA MET A 654 -24.69 -11.21 10.82
C MET A 654 -25.22 -12.56 10.35
N LEU A 655 -24.90 -13.60 11.10
CA LEU A 655 -25.55 -14.91 10.97
C LEU A 655 -26.68 -14.97 12.01
N ALA A 656 -27.89 -14.65 11.57
CA ALA A 656 -29.09 -14.49 12.39
C ALA A 656 -30.33 -14.77 11.52
N ASP A 657 -31.48 -14.98 12.15
CA ASP A 657 -32.78 -14.93 11.47
C ASP A 657 -33.25 -13.47 11.33
N GLU A 658 -34.00 -13.17 10.27
CA GLU A 658 -34.69 -11.88 10.10
C GLU A 658 -35.98 -11.79 10.94
N SER A 659 -36.45 -12.93 11.48
CA SER A 659 -37.61 -13.04 12.38
C SER A 659 -37.24 -13.38 13.83
N ASP A 660 -35.96 -13.25 14.18
CA ASP A 660 -35.48 -13.19 15.56
C ASP A 660 -35.32 -11.69 15.89
N HIS A 661 -36.35 -11.11 16.50
CA HIS A 661 -36.47 -9.67 16.68
C HIS A 661 -35.49 -9.16 17.74
N GLU A 662 -35.26 -9.97 18.78
CA GLU A 662 -34.31 -9.75 19.86
C GLU A 662 -32.87 -9.66 19.32
N THR A 663 -32.42 -10.65 18.54
CA THR A 663 -31.10 -10.60 17.89
C THR A 663 -31.01 -9.47 16.86
N LEU A 664 -32.04 -9.28 16.02
CA LEU A 664 -32.02 -8.26 14.98
C LEU A 664 -31.90 -6.84 15.56
N THR A 665 -32.67 -6.53 16.61
CA THR A 665 -32.61 -5.24 17.31
C THR A 665 -31.29 -5.06 18.06
N ALA A 666 -30.77 -6.09 18.74
CA ALA A 666 -29.50 -6.02 19.45
C ALA A 666 -28.31 -5.69 18.52
N ILE A 667 -28.28 -6.24 17.29
CA ILE A 667 -27.17 -6.02 16.34
C ILE A 667 -27.37 -4.76 15.49
N LEU A 668 -28.60 -4.36 15.14
CA LEU A 668 -28.85 -3.18 14.31
C LEU A 668 -28.99 -1.87 15.10
N SER A 669 -29.50 -1.87 16.33
CA SER A 669 -29.73 -0.63 17.10
C SER A 669 -28.48 0.26 17.28
N PRO A 670 -27.23 -0.24 17.38
CA PRO A 670 -26.04 0.62 17.37
C PRO A 670 -25.87 1.40 16.06
N LEU A 671 -26.21 0.81 14.91
CA LEU A 671 -26.16 1.48 13.61
C LEU A 671 -27.24 2.54 13.48
N ILE A 672 -28.42 2.31 14.06
CA ILE A 672 -29.50 3.32 14.09
C ILE A 672 -29.12 4.49 15.01
N ALA A 673 -28.50 4.24 16.17
CA ALA A 673 -27.98 5.30 17.04
C ALA A 673 -26.87 6.13 16.35
N GLU A 674 -25.97 5.49 15.61
CA GLU A 674 -24.98 6.15 14.76
C GLU A 674 -25.67 7.01 13.67
N ARG A 675 -26.69 6.46 12.98
CA ARG A 675 -27.47 7.13 11.93
C ARG A 675 -28.22 8.39 12.41
N GLU A 676 -29.01 8.27 13.48
CA GLU A 676 -29.84 9.38 13.98
C GLU A 676 -29.01 10.55 14.52
N THR A 677 -27.81 10.26 15.04
CA THR A 677 -26.89 11.32 15.48
C THR A 677 -26.19 12.00 14.31
N MET A 678 -25.87 11.27 13.22
CA MET A 678 -25.31 11.84 11.99
C MET A 678 -26.29 12.77 11.24
N LYS A 679 -27.60 12.49 11.24
CA LYS A 679 -28.63 13.39 10.64
C LYS A 679 -28.53 14.83 11.16
N ASN A 680 -28.14 14.98 12.42
CA ASN A 680 -28.15 16.24 13.17
C ASN A 680 -26.77 16.93 13.22
N SER A 681 -25.83 16.53 12.35
CA SER A 681 -24.46 17.04 12.33
C SER A 681 -23.91 17.23 10.91
N VAL A 682 -22.77 17.91 10.81
CA VAL A 682 -22.01 18.13 9.58
C VAL A 682 -20.66 17.44 9.70
N LEU A 683 -20.32 16.60 8.73
CA LEU A 683 -19.02 15.97 8.60
C LEU A 683 -18.02 16.95 7.96
N LEU A 684 -16.84 17.03 8.53
CA LEU A 684 -15.65 17.69 7.98
C LEU A 684 -14.66 16.63 7.51
N LEU A 685 -14.29 16.68 6.24
CA LEU A 685 -13.41 15.71 5.59
C LEU A 685 -12.45 16.43 4.62
N GLU A 686 -11.17 16.11 4.71
CA GLU A 686 -10.15 16.67 3.80
C GLU A 686 -10.11 15.87 2.49
N MET A 687 -10.30 16.57 1.37
CA MET A 687 -10.29 16.02 0.02
C MET A 687 -9.58 17.00 -0.91
N GLY A 688 -8.64 16.53 -1.74
CA GLY A 688 -7.82 17.38 -2.60
C GLY A 688 -6.94 18.38 -1.85
N GLY A 689 -6.66 18.12 -0.56
CA GLY A 689 -5.97 19.07 0.34
C GLY A 689 -6.88 20.19 0.89
N ILE A 690 -8.20 20.04 0.78
CA ILE A 690 -9.20 21.06 1.16
C ILE A 690 -10.24 20.45 2.08
N LEU A 691 -10.51 21.09 3.21
CA LEU A 691 -11.50 20.65 4.19
C LEU A 691 -12.92 20.98 3.69
N ARG A 692 -13.70 19.95 3.32
CA ARG A 692 -15.06 20.08 2.80
C ARG A 692 -16.12 19.66 3.83
N THR A 693 -17.34 20.19 3.69
CA THR A 693 -18.48 20.01 4.60
C THR A 693 -19.57 19.14 3.98
N PHE A 694 -19.98 18.06 4.66
CA PHE A 694 -21.00 17.12 4.17
C PHE A 694 -22.15 16.95 5.16
N LYS A 695 -23.38 16.98 4.63
CA LYS A 695 -24.63 16.62 5.31
C LYS A 695 -25.19 15.34 4.69
N PHE A 696 -25.85 14.51 5.49
CA PHE A 696 -26.38 13.21 5.03
C PHE A 696 -27.90 13.15 5.11
N ILE A 697 -28.52 12.62 4.06
CA ILE A 697 -29.95 12.27 4.02
C ILE A 697 -30.03 10.75 3.83
N PHE A 698 -30.39 10.05 4.90
CA PHE A 698 -30.58 8.60 4.90
C PHE A 698 -31.99 8.25 4.42
N ARG A 699 -32.09 7.29 3.50
CA ARG A 699 -33.37 6.86 2.90
C ARG A 699 -33.46 5.33 2.93
N GLY A 700 -34.19 4.81 3.92
CA GLY A 700 -34.46 3.38 4.06
C GLY A 700 -35.52 2.89 3.08
N THR A 701 -35.11 2.51 1.86
CA THR A 701 -36.00 2.04 0.79
C THR A 701 -35.73 0.61 0.32
N GLY A 702 -34.51 0.10 0.47
CA GLY A 702 -34.13 -1.24 -0.01
C GLY A 702 -34.46 -2.36 0.98
N TYR A 703 -35.71 -2.41 1.41
CA TYR A 703 -36.27 -3.36 2.36
C TYR A 703 -37.49 -4.04 1.71
N ASP A 704 -37.71 -5.33 1.94
CA ASP A 704 -38.92 -6.02 1.46
C ASP A 704 -40.14 -5.70 2.36
N GLU A 705 -41.37 -6.01 1.91
CA GLU A 705 -42.55 -5.74 2.74
C GLU A 705 -42.55 -6.49 4.08
N LYS A 706 -41.98 -7.70 4.15
CA LYS A 706 -41.91 -8.44 5.41
C LYS A 706 -41.06 -7.66 6.42
N LEU A 707 -39.83 -7.30 6.04
CA LEU A 707 -38.90 -6.60 6.93
C LEU A 707 -39.38 -5.18 7.26
N VAL A 708 -40.00 -4.45 6.33
CA VAL A 708 -40.63 -3.15 6.64
C VAL A 708 -41.70 -3.30 7.72
N ARG A 709 -42.58 -4.31 7.64
CA ARG A 709 -43.61 -4.52 8.67
C ARG A 709 -43.00 -4.84 10.03
N GLU A 710 -41.99 -5.71 10.06
CA GLU A 710 -41.25 -6.11 11.26
C GLU A 710 -40.60 -4.90 11.98
N VAL A 711 -39.88 -4.04 11.26
CA VAL A 711 -39.09 -2.94 11.87
C VAL A 711 -39.90 -1.66 12.17
N GLU A 712 -41.06 -1.50 11.53
CA GLU A 712 -42.04 -0.43 11.78
C GLU A 712 -43.20 -0.86 12.70
N GLY A 713 -43.10 -2.03 13.35
CA GLY A 713 -44.07 -2.48 14.36
C GLY A 713 -45.47 -2.81 13.84
N LEU A 714 -45.60 -3.07 12.54
CA LEU A 714 -46.85 -3.37 11.85
C LEU A 714 -47.14 -4.88 11.91
N GLU A 715 -48.42 -5.26 11.96
CA GLU A 715 -48.82 -6.65 11.76
C GLU A 715 -48.25 -7.26 10.46
N ALA A 716 -47.94 -8.56 10.48
CA ALA A 716 -47.39 -9.30 9.33
C ALA A 716 -48.30 -9.26 8.09
N SER A 717 -47.73 -9.51 6.90
CA SER A 717 -48.37 -9.27 5.58
C SER A 717 -49.71 -9.98 5.32
N GLY A 718 -50.08 -10.98 6.13
CA GLY A 718 -51.40 -11.62 6.11
C GLY A 718 -52.54 -10.76 6.67
N SER A 719 -52.22 -9.74 7.47
CA SER A 719 -53.14 -8.81 8.16
C SER A 719 -54.28 -8.26 7.30
N THR A 720 -55.37 -7.88 7.96
CA THR A 720 -56.44 -7.06 7.41
C THR A 720 -55.92 -5.70 6.91
N TYR A 721 -54.90 -5.10 7.54
CA TYR A 721 -54.27 -3.84 7.08
C TYR A 721 -53.18 -4.14 6.05
N ILE A 722 -53.55 -4.08 4.77
CA ILE A 722 -52.73 -4.60 3.66
C ILE A 722 -51.59 -3.67 3.22
N CYS A 723 -51.68 -2.39 3.56
CA CYS A 723 -50.70 -1.40 3.13
C CYS A 723 -49.68 -1.11 4.25
N THR A 724 -48.47 -0.70 3.83
CA THR A 724 -47.43 -0.16 4.71
C THR A 724 -47.33 1.38 4.59
N LEU A 725 -48.15 1.98 3.73
CA LEU A 725 -48.16 3.42 3.43
C LEU A 725 -49.47 4.10 3.85
N CYS A 726 -50.58 3.36 3.89
CA CYS A 726 -51.89 3.89 4.30
C CYS A 726 -52.65 2.90 5.18
N ASP A 727 -53.80 3.33 5.69
CA ASP A 727 -54.56 2.61 6.72
C ASP A 727 -55.69 1.70 6.19
N ALA A 728 -55.78 1.55 4.87
CA ALA A 728 -56.84 0.79 4.23
C ALA A 728 -56.84 -0.71 4.60
N THR A 729 -58.00 -1.23 4.96
CA THR A 729 -58.24 -2.66 5.12
C THR A 729 -58.29 -3.38 3.77
N ARG A 730 -58.13 -4.71 3.78
CA ARG A 730 -58.24 -5.57 2.59
C ARG A 730 -59.60 -5.47 1.89
N LEU A 731 -60.66 -5.15 2.63
CA LEU A 731 -62.01 -4.99 2.10
C LEU A 731 -62.16 -3.63 1.41
N GLU A 732 -61.88 -2.53 2.13
CA GLU A 732 -61.94 -1.16 1.58
C GLU A 732 -61.04 -1.02 0.34
N ALA A 733 -59.81 -1.52 0.42
CA ALA A 733 -58.87 -1.49 -0.69
C ALA A 733 -59.26 -2.41 -1.87
N SER A 734 -60.19 -3.35 -1.70
CA SER A 734 -60.77 -4.13 -2.81
C SER A 734 -61.97 -3.44 -3.46
N GLN A 735 -62.59 -2.47 -2.77
CA GLN A 735 -63.71 -1.66 -3.27
C GLN A 735 -63.20 -0.37 -3.93
N ASN A 736 -62.39 0.41 -3.20
CA ASN A 736 -61.81 1.67 -3.63
C ASN A 736 -60.37 1.49 -4.15
N LEU A 737 -60.19 0.61 -5.15
CA LEU A 737 -58.89 0.08 -5.59
C LEU A 737 -57.76 1.10 -5.81
N VAL A 738 -58.07 2.34 -6.20
CA VAL A 738 -57.10 3.36 -6.63
C VAL A 738 -57.03 4.58 -5.70
N LEU A 739 -58.14 5.07 -5.14
CA LEU A 739 -58.16 6.40 -4.50
C LEU A 739 -57.74 6.34 -3.02
N HIS A 740 -56.44 6.26 -2.79
CA HIS A 740 -55.81 6.39 -1.48
C HIS A 740 -54.60 7.33 -1.57
N SER A 741 -54.20 7.91 -0.44
CA SER A 741 -52.93 8.64 -0.29
C SER A 741 -52.04 7.97 0.76
N ILE A 742 -50.78 8.36 0.84
CA ILE A 742 -49.88 7.95 1.93
C ILE A 742 -50.29 8.69 3.21
N THR A 743 -50.48 7.94 4.30
CA THR A 743 -50.71 8.49 5.66
C THR A 743 -49.56 8.15 6.61
N ARG A 744 -49.08 6.91 6.55
CA ARG A 744 -48.18 6.34 7.56
C ARG A 744 -46.79 6.95 7.53
N SER A 745 -46.28 7.27 8.71
CA SER A 745 -44.91 7.73 8.95
C SER A 745 -44.32 7.06 10.20
N HIS A 746 -43.00 6.99 10.29
CA HIS A 746 -42.31 6.38 11.43
C HIS A 746 -42.66 7.07 12.77
N THR A 747 -42.78 8.40 12.77
CA THR A 747 -43.23 9.20 13.91
C THR A 747 -44.66 8.85 14.33
N GLU A 748 -45.56 8.70 13.37
CA GLU A 748 -46.95 8.31 13.66
C GLU A 748 -47.04 6.85 14.15
N ASN A 749 -46.24 5.93 13.61
CA ASN A 749 -46.17 4.55 14.09
C ASN A 749 -45.70 4.50 15.56
N LEU A 750 -44.75 5.35 15.97
CA LEU A 750 -44.31 5.46 17.35
C LEU A 750 -45.43 5.98 18.27
N GLU A 751 -46.17 7.01 17.85
CA GLU A 751 -47.31 7.55 18.60
C GLU A 751 -48.45 6.52 18.72
N ARG A 752 -48.78 5.83 17.63
CA ARG A 752 -49.79 4.74 17.60
C ARG A 752 -49.40 3.57 18.50
N TYR A 753 -48.12 3.19 18.54
CA TYR A 753 -47.64 2.19 19.49
C TYR A 753 -47.80 2.63 20.95
N GLU A 754 -47.53 3.89 21.28
CA GLU A 754 -47.73 4.37 22.65
C GLU A 754 -49.21 4.43 23.04
N VAL A 755 -50.12 4.72 22.09
CA VAL A 755 -51.57 4.57 22.29
C VAL A 755 -51.96 3.10 22.52
N TRP A 756 -51.46 2.16 21.69
CA TRP A 756 -51.66 0.72 21.86
C TRP A 756 -51.19 0.22 23.24
N ARG A 757 -49.98 0.64 23.65
CA ARG A 757 -49.36 0.22 24.92
C ARG A 757 -50.05 0.78 26.16
N SER A 758 -50.57 2.00 26.08
CA SER A 758 -51.19 2.68 27.23
C SER A 758 -52.71 2.52 27.33
N ASN A 759 -53.39 2.19 26.22
CA ASN A 759 -54.85 2.13 26.09
C ASN A 759 -55.57 3.28 26.84
N PRO A 760 -55.33 4.55 26.48
CA PRO A 760 -55.81 5.71 27.23
C PRO A 760 -57.34 5.92 27.10
N TYR A 761 -58.01 5.14 26.27
CA TYR A 761 -59.47 5.17 26.05
C TYR A 761 -60.19 3.97 26.70
N HIS A 762 -59.45 3.03 27.32
CA HIS A 762 -59.97 1.79 27.91
C HIS A 762 -60.81 0.93 26.93
N GLU A 763 -60.42 0.93 25.66
CA GLU A 763 -61.09 0.19 24.59
C GLU A 763 -60.84 -1.32 24.66
N SER A 764 -61.72 -2.11 24.05
CA SER A 764 -61.46 -3.54 23.83
C SER A 764 -60.31 -3.76 22.83
N VAL A 765 -59.77 -4.98 22.77
CA VAL A 765 -58.61 -5.27 21.92
C VAL A 765 -58.87 -5.02 20.43
N ASP A 766 -60.08 -5.29 19.94
CA ASP A 766 -60.43 -5.09 18.52
C ASP A 766 -60.67 -3.61 18.18
N GLU A 767 -61.31 -2.86 19.08
CA GLU A 767 -61.51 -1.41 18.96
C GLU A 767 -60.17 -0.66 19.00
N LEU A 768 -59.32 -0.98 19.99
CA LEU A 768 -57.99 -0.41 20.12
C LEU A 768 -57.11 -0.75 18.91
N ARG A 769 -57.18 -2.00 18.43
CA ARG A 769 -56.47 -2.47 17.22
C ARG A 769 -56.89 -1.68 15.97
N ASP A 770 -58.17 -1.33 15.84
CA ASP A 770 -58.62 -0.46 14.76
C ASP A 770 -58.23 1.00 14.96
N ARG A 771 -58.29 1.54 16.19
CA ARG A 771 -57.79 2.89 16.50
C ARG A 771 -56.34 3.08 16.05
N VAL A 772 -55.47 2.09 16.30
CA VAL A 772 -54.04 2.13 15.92
C VAL A 772 -53.77 1.55 14.53
N LYS A 773 -54.81 1.08 13.81
CA LYS A 773 -54.77 0.47 12.47
C LYS A 773 -53.72 -0.64 12.32
N GLY A 774 -53.60 -1.49 13.35
CA GLY A 774 -52.69 -2.64 13.36
C GLY A 774 -51.20 -2.31 13.58
N VAL A 775 -50.89 -1.19 14.25
CA VAL A 775 -49.57 -0.94 14.85
C VAL A 775 -49.58 -1.50 16.28
N SER A 776 -48.89 -2.61 16.54
CA SER A 776 -48.97 -3.35 17.82
C SER A 776 -47.61 -3.71 18.44
N ALA A 777 -46.52 -3.48 17.71
CA ALA A 777 -45.15 -3.53 18.22
C ALA A 777 -44.46 -2.16 18.05
N LYS A 778 -43.31 -1.95 18.69
CA LYS A 778 -42.63 -0.65 18.68
C LYS A 778 -41.71 -0.52 17.46
N PRO A 779 -41.87 0.52 16.61
CA PRO A 779 -40.91 0.83 15.55
C PRO A 779 -39.49 1.06 16.11
N PHE A 780 -38.47 0.59 15.40
CA PHE A 780 -37.06 0.83 15.78
C PHE A 780 -36.13 1.22 14.61
N ILE A 781 -36.57 1.08 13.36
CA ILE A 781 -35.88 1.63 12.18
C ILE A 781 -36.84 2.56 11.45
N GLU A 782 -36.43 3.80 11.21
CA GLU A 782 -37.14 4.73 10.34
C GLU A 782 -36.94 4.33 8.88
N THR A 783 -37.99 3.75 8.28
CA THR A 783 -38.06 3.47 6.85
C THR A 783 -38.73 4.63 6.09
N VAL A 784 -38.54 4.69 4.77
CA VAL A 784 -39.25 5.65 3.92
C VAL A 784 -40.48 4.95 3.33
N PRO A 785 -41.72 5.47 3.52
CA PRO A 785 -42.94 4.84 3.00
C PRO A 785 -42.93 4.85 1.47
N SER A 786 -42.52 3.74 0.88
CA SER A 786 -42.26 3.56 -0.55
C SER A 786 -42.53 2.11 -0.97
N ILE A 787 -42.14 1.70 -2.19
CA ILE A 787 -42.38 0.37 -2.75
C ILE A 787 -41.06 -0.22 -3.26
N ASP A 788 -40.70 -1.44 -2.86
CA ASP A 788 -39.61 -2.15 -3.54
C ASP A 788 -40.06 -2.63 -4.93
N ALA A 789 -39.46 -2.06 -5.97
CA ALA A 789 -39.75 -2.40 -7.36
C ALA A 789 -39.49 -3.87 -7.71
N LEU A 790 -38.56 -4.55 -7.02
CA LEU A 790 -38.23 -5.95 -7.30
C LEU A 790 -39.28 -6.90 -6.71
N HIS A 791 -39.60 -6.77 -5.42
CA HIS A 791 -40.69 -7.56 -4.83
C HIS A 791 -42.06 -7.21 -5.40
N CYS A 792 -42.27 -5.98 -5.88
CA CYS A 792 -43.45 -5.60 -6.66
C CYS A 792 -43.55 -6.38 -7.98
N ASP A 793 -42.49 -6.40 -8.81
CA ASP A 793 -42.43 -7.22 -10.04
C ASP A 793 -42.69 -8.71 -9.76
N ILE A 794 -42.13 -9.25 -8.67
CA ILE A 794 -42.25 -10.67 -8.26
C ILE A 794 -43.67 -10.98 -7.77
N GLY A 795 -44.25 -10.14 -6.91
CA GLY A 795 -45.59 -10.30 -6.35
C GLY A 795 -46.67 -10.19 -7.42
N ASN A 796 -46.57 -9.18 -8.28
CA ASN A 796 -47.50 -8.99 -9.39
C ASN A 796 -47.42 -10.17 -10.39
N ALA A 797 -46.21 -10.64 -10.75
CA ALA A 797 -46.06 -11.79 -11.64
C ALA A 797 -46.55 -13.11 -11.02
N ALA A 798 -46.41 -13.30 -9.70
CA ALA A 798 -46.98 -14.44 -9.00
C ALA A 798 -48.52 -14.42 -9.01
N GLU A 799 -49.13 -13.23 -8.96
CA GLU A 799 -50.58 -13.08 -9.03
C GLU A 799 -51.12 -13.28 -10.45
N PHE A 800 -50.47 -12.72 -11.48
CA PHE A 800 -50.79 -12.99 -12.89
C PHE A 800 -50.65 -14.49 -13.24
N TYR A 801 -49.59 -15.17 -12.78
CA TYR A 801 -49.45 -16.63 -12.93
C TYR A 801 -50.66 -17.39 -12.34
N LYS A 802 -51.22 -16.89 -11.23
CA LYS A 802 -52.39 -17.46 -10.56
C LYS A 802 -53.72 -17.10 -11.24
N ILE A 803 -53.81 -15.96 -11.92
CA ILE A 803 -54.91 -15.65 -12.85
C ILE A 803 -54.88 -16.65 -14.02
N PHE A 804 -53.73 -16.86 -14.67
CA PHE A 804 -53.59 -17.80 -15.79
C PHE A 804 -54.03 -19.22 -15.41
N GLN A 805 -53.64 -19.71 -14.23
CA GLN A 805 -54.13 -21.01 -13.71
C GLN A 805 -55.66 -21.08 -13.56
N PHE A 806 -56.31 -19.98 -13.18
CA PHE A 806 -57.75 -19.94 -12.88
C PHE A 806 -58.59 -19.73 -14.14
N GLU A 807 -58.06 -19.03 -15.15
CA GLU A 807 -58.72 -18.89 -16.46
C GLU A 807 -58.65 -20.17 -17.29
N ILE A 808 -57.50 -20.89 -17.25
CA ILE A 808 -57.39 -22.26 -17.81
C ILE A 808 -58.38 -23.22 -17.16
N GLY A 809 -58.70 -23.01 -15.88
CA GLY A 809 -59.69 -23.80 -15.14
C GLY A 809 -61.14 -23.38 -15.31
N GLU A 810 -61.40 -22.26 -16.00
CA GLU A 810 -62.71 -21.59 -16.08
C GLU A 810 -63.37 -21.42 -14.68
N VAL A 811 -62.59 -21.00 -13.68
CA VAL A 811 -63.06 -20.86 -12.26
C VAL A 811 -64.27 -19.93 -12.13
N TYR A 812 -64.44 -18.98 -13.05
CA TYR A 812 -65.61 -18.10 -13.13
C TYR A 812 -66.92 -18.84 -13.52
N LYS A 813 -66.84 -20.08 -14.02
CA LYS A 813 -67.95 -21.02 -14.20
C LYS A 813 -68.01 -22.06 -13.08
N ASN A 814 -66.84 -22.53 -12.64
CA ASN A 814 -66.69 -23.65 -11.69
C ASN A 814 -65.96 -23.19 -10.40
N PRO A 815 -66.65 -22.55 -9.44
CA PRO A 815 -66.01 -22.00 -8.24
C PRO A 815 -65.43 -23.08 -7.31
N ASP A 816 -66.14 -24.20 -7.14
CA ASP A 816 -65.84 -25.25 -6.16
C ASP A 816 -64.79 -26.28 -6.63
N ALA A 817 -63.95 -25.90 -7.60
CA ALA A 817 -62.95 -26.80 -8.18
C ALA A 817 -61.94 -27.33 -7.14
N SER A 818 -61.69 -28.63 -7.19
CA SER A 818 -60.87 -29.37 -6.23
C SER A 818 -59.37 -28.99 -6.25
N LYS A 819 -58.64 -29.40 -5.21
CA LYS A 819 -57.18 -29.22 -5.13
C LYS A 819 -56.45 -29.97 -6.25
N GLU A 820 -57.02 -31.08 -6.70
CA GLU A 820 -56.52 -31.94 -7.77
C GLU A 820 -56.77 -31.33 -9.15
N GLU A 821 -57.85 -30.57 -9.33
CA GLU A 821 -58.10 -29.78 -10.55
C GLU A 821 -57.15 -28.58 -10.64
N ARG A 822 -56.99 -27.84 -9.53
CA ARG A 822 -56.03 -26.73 -9.47
C ARG A 822 -54.60 -27.19 -9.77
N LYS A 823 -54.19 -28.37 -9.28
CA LYS A 823 -52.92 -29.04 -9.67
C LYS A 823 -52.87 -29.42 -11.16
N ARG A 824 -53.98 -29.93 -11.74
CA ARG A 824 -54.05 -30.26 -13.17
C ARG A 824 -53.88 -29.02 -14.05
N TRP A 825 -54.53 -27.89 -13.71
CA TRP A 825 -54.38 -26.62 -14.44
C TRP A 825 -52.98 -26.03 -14.31
N GLN A 826 -52.38 -26.06 -13.12
CA GLN A 826 -50.98 -25.68 -12.93
C GLN A 826 -50.06 -26.54 -13.81
N SER A 827 -50.24 -27.86 -13.82
CA SER A 827 -49.43 -28.77 -14.66
C SER A 827 -49.62 -28.51 -16.17
N ALA A 828 -50.81 -28.11 -16.61
CA ALA A 828 -51.06 -27.73 -18.01
C ALA A 828 -50.32 -26.44 -18.38
N LEU A 829 -50.46 -25.38 -17.57
CA LEU A 829 -49.75 -24.11 -17.72
C LEU A 829 -48.22 -24.33 -17.74
N ASP A 830 -47.69 -25.07 -16.76
CA ASP A 830 -46.26 -25.35 -16.61
C ASP A 830 -45.67 -26.16 -17.79
N LYS A 831 -46.45 -27.05 -18.40
CA LYS A 831 -46.07 -27.76 -19.63
C LYS A 831 -46.09 -26.84 -20.84
N HIS A 832 -47.09 -25.96 -20.96
CA HIS A 832 -47.25 -25.08 -22.10
C HIS A 832 -46.22 -23.93 -22.09
N LEU A 833 -46.00 -23.27 -20.95
CA LEU A 833 -44.94 -22.25 -20.78
C LEU A 833 -43.54 -22.82 -21.04
N ARG A 834 -43.31 -24.10 -20.72
CA ARG A 834 -42.07 -24.81 -21.11
C ARG A 834 -41.99 -25.02 -22.62
N LYS A 835 -43.10 -25.37 -23.30
CA LYS A 835 -43.16 -25.67 -24.74
C LYS A 835 -43.01 -24.42 -25.61
N LYS A 836 -43.68 -23.31 -25.27
CA LYS A 836 -43.65 -22.05 -26.03
C LYS A 836 -42.55 -21.11 -25.55
N MET A 837 -42.63 -20.68 -24.29
CA MET A 837 -41.77 -19.62 -23.74
C MET A 837 -40.40 -20.11 -23.24
N ASN A 838 -40.10 -21.40 -23.41
CA ASN A 838 -38.92 -22.09 -22.84
C ASN A 838 -38.76 -21.90 -21.31
N LEU A 839 -39.86 -21.61 -20.61
CA LEU A 839 -39.87 -21.38 -19.17
C LEU A 839 -39.91 -22.71 -18.40
N LYS A 840 -38.85 -22.98 -17.63
CA LYS A 840 -38.84 -24.10 -16.68
C LYS A 840 -39.66 -23.72 -15.44
N PRO A 841 -40.66 -24.53 -15.02
CA PRO A 841 -41.40 -24.31 -13.78
C PRO A 841 -40.50 -24.19 -12.55
N ILE A 842 -40.92 -23.36 -11.59
CA ILE A 842 -40.18 -23.00 -10.38
C ILE A 842 -41.10 -23.05 -9.16
N MET A 843 -40.55 -23.40 -7.99
CA MET A 843 -41.33 -23.53 -6.75
C MET A 843 -41.63 -22.18 -6.06
N ARG A 844 -40.71 -21.21 -6.17
CA ARG A 844 -40.87 -19.82 -5.71
C ARG A 844 -40.59 -18.88 -6.88
N MET A 845 -41.49 -17.91 -7.10
CA MET A 845 -41.33 -16.88 -8.12
C MET A 845 -40.05 -16.06 -7.88
N ASN A 846 -39.38 -15.63 -8.95
CA ASN A 846 -38.17 -14.80 -8.89
C ASN A 846 -38.14 -13.78 -10.04
N GLY A 847 -37.37 -12.70 -9.88
CA GLY A 847 -37.35 -11.58 -10.82
C GLY A 847 -37.00 -11.96 -12.27
N ASN A 848 -36.19 -12.99 -12.50
CA ASN A 848 -35.87 -13.45 -13.86
C ASN A 848 -37.04 -14.17 -14.54
N PHE A 849 -37.86 -14.92 -13.78
CA PHE A 849 -39.07 -15.54 -14.31
C PHE A 849 -40.18 -14.50 -14.45
N ALA A 850 -40.34 -13.60 -13.47
CA ALA A 850 -41.30 -12.49 -13.52
C ALA A 850 -41.09 -11.61 -14.77
N ARG A 851 -39.84 -11.18 -15.04
CA ARG A 851 -39.49 -10.40 -16.25
C ARG A 851 -39.74 -11.12 -17.58
N LYS A 852 -39.89 -12.45 -17.59
CA LYS A 852 -40.24 -13.24 -18.80
C LYS A 852 -41.72 -13.60 -18.89
N LEU A 853 -42.41 -13.75 -17.76
CA LEU A 853 -43.83 -14.08 -17.71
C LEU A 853 -44.71 -12.85 -18.00
N MET A 854 -44.25 -11.65 -17.63
CA MET A 854 -44.97 -10.40 -17.91
C MET A 854 -44.66 -9.91 -19.33
N THR A 855 -45.16 -10.62 -20.35
CA THR A 855 -45.05 -10.27 -21.77
C THR A 855 -46.35 -10.56 -22.52
N LYS A 856 -46.59 -9.88 -23.66
CA LYS A 856 -47.76 -10.15 -24.53
C LYS A 856 -47.71 -11.57 -25.11
N GLU A 857 -46.55 -11.99 -25.60
CA GLU A 857 -46.26 -13.36 -26.06
C GLU A 857 -46.67 -14.45 -25.04
N THR A 858 -46.42 -14.21 -23.75
CA THR A 858 -46.82 -15.14 -22.69
C THR A 858 -48.34 -15.25 -22.59
N VAL A 859 -49.06 -14.13 -22.70
CA VAL A 859 -50.53 -14.12 -22.68
C VAL A 859 -51.10 -14.79 -23.92
N GLU A 860 -50.52 -14.56 -25.10
CA GLU A 860 -50.90 -15.24 -26.34
C GLU A 860 -50.74 -16.76 -26.22
N ALA A 861 -49.60 -17.24 -25.70
CA ALA A 861 -49.38 -18.66 -25.42
C ALA A 861 -50.33 -19.23 -24.33
N VAL A 862 -50.77 -18.41 -23.37
CA VAL A 862 -51.78 -18.81 -22.37
C VAL A 862 -53.19 -18.84 -22.97
N CYS A 863 -53.50 -17.97 -23.93
CA CYS A 863 -54.79 -17.96 -24.64
C CYS A 863 -55.02 -19.26 -25.42
N GLU A 864 -53.97 -19.91 -25.94
CA GLU A 864 -54.05 -21.27 -26.56
C GLU A 864 -54.61 -22.36 -25.62
N LEU A 865 -54.68 -22.11 -24.32
CA LEU A 865 -55.26 -23.03 -23.32
C LEU A 865 -56.66 -22.62 -22.84
N ILE A 866 -57.18 -21.46 -23.26
CA ILE A 866 -58.43 -20.87 -22.77
C ILE A 866 -59.49 -20.93 -23.88
N LYS A 867 -60.69 -21.42 -23.57
CA LYS A 867 -61.74 -21.69 -24.58
C LYS A 867 -62.60 -20.49 -24.98
N CYS A 868 -62.44 -19.34 -24.32
CA CYS A 868 -63.36 -18.21 -24.41
C CYS A 868 -62.62 -16.98 -24.92
N GLU A 869 -62.96 -16.52 -26.13
CA GLU A 869 -62.31 -15.36 -26.78
C GLU A 869 -62.45 -14.07 -25.94
N GLU A 870 -63.60 -13.82 -25.30
CA GLU A 870 -63.77 -12.68 -24.37
C GLU A 870 -62.76 -12.71 -23.20
N ARG A 871 -62.34 -13.90 -22.77
CA ARG A 871 -61.30 -14.07 -21.74
C ARG A 871 -59.90 -13.82 -22.30
N HIS A 872 -59.67 -14.10 -23.58
CA HIS A 872 -58.42 -13.71 -24.24
C HIS A 872 -58.31 -12.18 -24.31
N GLU A 873 -59.37 -11.49 -24.74
CA GLU A 873 -59.40 -10.02 -24.79
C GLU A 873 -59.15 -9.40 -23.42
N ALA A 874 -59.88 -9.85 -22.39
CA ALA A 874 -59.70 -9.37 -21.01
C ALA A 874 -58.28 -9.60 -20.47
N LEU A 875 -57.63 -10.72 -20.80
CA LEU A 875 -56.23 -10.98 -20.41
C LEU A 875 -55.22 -10.16 -21.22
N LYS A 876 -55.45 -9.97 -22.51
CA LYS A 876 -54.61 -9.15 -23.40
C LYS A 876 -54.66 -7.68 -22.97
N GLU A 877 -55.84 -7.15 -22.66
CA GLU A 877 -56.02 -5.78 -22.15
C GLU A 877 -55.37 -5.60 -20.77
N LEU A 878 -55.59 -6.53 -19.82
CA LEU A 878 -55.01 -6.47 -18.49
C LEU A 878 -53.46 -6.48 -18.53
N MET A 879 -52.85 -7.27 -19.42
CA MET A 879 -51.41 -7.30 -19.60
C MET A 879 -50.88 -6.05 -20.35
N ASP A 880 -51.62 -5.53 -21.32
CA ASP A 880 -51.25 -4.28 -22.01
C ASP A 880 -51.21 -3.09 -21.05
N LEU A 881 -52.22 -2.96 -20.18
CA LEU A 881 -52.26 -1.96 -19.11
C LEU A 881 -51.11 -2.16 -18.11
N TYR A 882 -50.83 -3.40 -17.68
CA TYR A 882 -49.68 -3.71 -16.83
C TYR A 882 -48.35 -3.29 -17.48
N LEU A 883 -48.19 -3.52 -18.78
CA LEU A 883 -46.99 -3.16 -19.54
C LEU A 883 -46.87 -1.65 -19.80
N LYS A 884 -47.99 -0.91 -19.87
CA LYS A 884 -48.00 0.57 -19.88
C LYS A 884 -47.60 1.16 -18.53
N MET A 885 -48.06 0.57 -17.43
CA MET A 885 -47.79 1.08 -16.08
C MET A 885 -46.39 0.72 -15.57
N LYS A 886 -45.93 -0.52 -15.81
CA LYS A 886 -44.68 -1.06 -15.25
C LYS A 886 -43.40 -0.25 -15.50
N PRO A 887 -43.19 0.42 -16.65
CA PRO A 887 -42.04 1.30 -16.85
C PRO A 887 -41.92 2.38 -15.77
N VAL A 888 -43.04 2.91 -15.27
CA VAL A 888 -43.04 4.05 -14.32
C VAL A 888 -42.40 3.67 -12.98
N TRP A 889 -42.70 2.49 -12.41
CA TRP A 889 -42.07 2.04 -11.16
C TRP A 889 -40.72 1.33 -11.34
N ARG A 890 -40.31 0.96 -12.57
CA ARG A 890 -39.01 0.30 -12.83
C ARG A 890 -37.93 1.20 -13.42
N SER A 891 -38.32 2.33 -14.02
CA SER A 891 -37.42 3.34 -14.56
C SER A 891 -36.53 3.97 -13.48
N SER A 892 -35.32 4.40 -13.85
CA SER A 892 -34.43 5.14 -12.93
C SER A 892 -34.80 6.62 -12.87
N CYS A 893 -35.37 7.18 -13.93
CA CYS A 893 -35.96 8.52 -13.96
C CYS A 893 -37.18 8.57 -14.91
N PRO A 894 -38.38 8.13 -14.47
CA PRO A 894 -39.55 8.01 -15.35
C PRO A 894 -40.01 9.33 -15.96
N ALA A 895 -39.79 10.46 -15.28
CA ALA A 895 -40.03 11.80 -15.81
C ALA A 895 -39.18 12.16 -17.04
N LYS A 896 -38.11 11.39 -17.34
CA LYS A 896 -37.29 11.52 -18.56
C LYS A 896 -37.41 10.31 -19.49
N GLU A 897 -37.47 9.10 -18.93
CA GLU A 897 -37.47 7.84 -19.68
C GLU A 897 -38.85 7.47 -20.23
N CYS A 898 -39.95 7.84 -19.57
CA CYS A 898 -41.32 7.48 -19.95
C CYS A 898 -42.40 8.50 -19.49
N PRO A 899 -42.25 9.81 -19.78
CA PRO A 899 -43.12 10.86 -19.24
C PRO A 899 -44.60 10.70 -19.62
N GLU A 900 -44.90 10.20 -20.82
CA GLU A 900 -46.29 9.95 -21.26
C GLU A 900 -46.97 8.88 -20.40
N LEU A 901 -46.26 7.78 -20.10
CA LEU A 901 -46.77 6.67 -19.29
C LEU A 901 -46.94 7.08 -17.82
N LEU A 902 -46.07 7.97 -17.32
CA LEU A 902 -46.23 8.61 -16.01
C LEU A 902 -47.48 9.50 -15.97
N CYS A 903 -47.67 10.38 -16.96
CA CYS A 903 -48.84 11.26 -17.04
C CYS A 903 -50.16 10.47 -17.18
N GLN A 904 -50.15 9.35 -17.90
CA GLN A 904 -51.32 8.48 -18.08
C GLN A 904 -51.50 7.45 -16.95
N TYR A 905 -50.61 7.38 -15.95
CA TYR A 905 -50.59 6.28 -14.98
C TYR A 905 -51.92 6.14 -14.22
N SER A 906 -52.49 7.26 -13.74
CA SER A 906 -53.74 7.27 -12.98
C SER A 906 -54.96 6.84 -13.80
N PHE A 907 -54.97 7.08 -15.11
CA PHE A 907 -56.00 6.57 -16.01
C PHE A 907 -55.83 5.06 -16.25
N ASN A 908 -54.59 4.63 -16.51
CA ASN A 908 -54.28 3.21 -16.70
C ASN A 908 -54.57 2.38 -15.42
N SER A 909 -54.31 2.91 -14.23
CA SER A 909 -54.62 2.23 -12.95
C SER A 909 -56.12 2.16 -12.68
N GLN A 910 -56.89 3.20 -13.01
CA GLN A 910 -58.36 3.17 -12.95
C GLN A 910 -58.94 2.12 -13.90
N ARG A 911 -58.49 2.07 -15.17
CA ARG A 911 -58.96 1.06 -16.12
C ARG A 911 -58.55 -0.37 -15.73
N PHE A 912 -57.34 -0.55 -15.19
CA PHE A 912 -56.90 -1.85 -14.65
C PHE A 912 -57.78 -2.29 -13.48
N ALA A 913 -58.09 -1.39 -12.55
CA ALA A 913 -58.98 -1.63 -11.43
C ALA A 913 -60.41 -1.99 -11.88
N GLU A 914 -60.95 -1.29 -12.88
CA GLU A 914 -62.26 -1.58 -13.48
C GLU A 914 -62.31 -3.01 -14.03
N LEU A 915 -61.29 -3.46 -14.78
CA LEU A 915 -61.19 -4.83 -15.30
C LEU A 915 -61.12 -5.88 -14.18
N LEU A 916 -60.39 -5.61 -13.10
CA LEU A 916 -60.34 -6.52 -11.95
C LEU A 916 -61.72 -6.68 -11.29
N SER A 917 -62.44 -5.59 -11.07
CA SER A 917 -63.76 -5.57 -10.45
C SER A 917 -64.87 -6.15 -11.34
N THR A 918 -64.72 -6.07 -12.66
CA THR A 918 -65.73 -6.54 -13.63
C THR A 918 -65.42 -7.96 -14.13
N LYS A 919 -64.44 -8.11 -15.04
CA LYS A 919 -64.11 -9.38 -15.70
C LYS A 919 -63.48 -10.39 -14.73
N PHE A 920 -62.69 -9.94 -13.75
CA PHE A 920 -62.03 -10.82 -12.76
C PHE A 920 -62.69 -10.82 -11.37
N LYS A 921 -63.96 -10.38 -11.27
CA LYS A 921 -64.73 -10.26 -10.00
C LYS A 921 -64.63 -11.50 -9.10
N TYR A 922 -64.75 -12.69 -9.70
CA TYR A 922 -64.65 -14.00 -9.04
C TYR A 922 -63.36 -14.19 -8.20
N ARG A 923 -62.30 -13.42 -8.51
CA ARG A 923 -61.02 -13.44 -7.79
C ARG A 923 -60.85 -12.26 -6.82
N TYR A 924 -61.38 -11.08 -7.13
CA TYR A 924 -61.06 -9.84 -6.40
C TYR A 924 -62.20 -9.23 -5.56
N GLU A 925 -63.42 -9.76 -5.67
CA GLU A 925 -64.51 -9.39 -4.75
C GLU A 925 -64.11 -9.67 -3.29
N GLY A 926 -64.08 -8.60 -2.48
CA GLY A 926 -63.71 -8.60 -1.06
C GLY A 926 -62.22 -8.82 -0.75
N LYS A 927 -61.32 -8.87 -1.75
CA LYS A 927 -59.89 -9.10 -1.52
C LYS A 927 -58.96 -8.63 -2.64
N ILE A 928 -57.87 -7.99 -2.26
CA ILE A 928 -56.75 -7.62 -3.14
C ILE A 928 -55.41 -8.03 -2.53
N THR A 929 -54.38 -8.18 -3.37
CA THR A 929 -53.00 -8.41 -2.92
C THR A 929 -52.33 -7.09 -2.51
N ASN A 930 -51.45 -7.15 -1.51
CA ASN A 930 -50.77 -5.96 -0.98
C ASN A 930 -49.99 -5.20 -2.08
N TYR A 931 -49.36 -5.93 -3.01
CA TYR A 931 -48.65 -5.34 -4.16
C TYR A 931 -49.58 -4.76 -5.24
N PHE A 932 -50.73 -5.36 -5.56
CA PHE A 932 -51.69 -4.71 -6.47
C PHE A 932 -52.21 -3.39 -5.89
N HIS A 933 -52.61 -3.36 -4.62
CA HIS A 933 -53.03 -2.11 -3.96
C HIS A 933 -51.92 -1.04 -3.98
N LYS A 934 -50.68 -1.42 -3.61
CA LYS A 934 -49.51 -0.53 -3.68
C LYS A 934 -49.26 0.01 -5.10
N THR A 935 -49.34 -0.87 -6.11
CA THR A 935 -49.13 -0.52 -7.53
C THR A 935 -50.21 0.44 -8.04
N LEU A 936 -51.48 0.19 -7.70
CA LEU A 936 -52.63 0.90 -8.27
C LEU A 936 -52.85 2.28 -7.65
N ALA A 937 -52.66 2.42 -6.33
CA ALA A 937 -52.94 3.66 -5.61
C ALA A 937 -51.70 4.57 -5.44
N HIS A 938 -50.59 4.05 -4.90
CA HIS A 938 -49.54 4.89 -4.32
C HIS A 938 -48.39 5.26 -5.26
N VAL A 939 -48.26 4.62 -6.41
CA VAL A 939 -47.12 4.85 -7.34
C VAL A 939 -46.98 6.31 -7.80
N PRO A 940 -48.04 7.03 -8.21
CA PRO A 940 -47.91 8.44 -8.62
C PRO A 940 -47.34 9.33 -7.52
N GLU A 941 -47.89 9.24 -6.31
CA GLU A 941 -47.48 10.05 -5.14
C GLU A 941 -46.01 9.80 -4.76
N ILE A 942 -45.56 8.53 -4.80
CA ILE A 942 -44.17 8.19 -4.55
C ILE A 942 -43.25 8.76 -5.65
N ILE A 943 -43.65 8.71 -6.93
CA ILE A 943 -42.85 9.28 -8.03
C ILE A 943 -42.76 10.80 -7.93
N GLU A 944 -43.83 11.50 -7.54
CA GLU A 944 -43.81 12.94 -7.30
C GLU A 944 -42.85 13.32 -6.15
N ARG A 945 -42.88 12.55 -5.05
CA ARG A 945 -42.05 12.78 -3.86
C ARG A 945 -40.57 12.38 -4.03
N ASP A 946 -40.31 11.27 -4.72
CA ASP A 946 -38.99 10.61 -4.75
C ASP A 946 -38.30 10.65 -6.13
N GLY A 947 -39.00 11.10 -7.18
CA GLY A 947 -38.52 11.17 -8.58
C GLY A 947 -38.37 9.81 -9.28
N SER A 948 -38.33 8.71 -8.54
CA SER A 948 -38.22 7.33 -9.03
C SER A 948 -38.68 6.35 -7.95
N ILE A 949 -39.06 5.14 -8.36
CA ILE A 949 -39.16 3.95 -7.50
C ILE A 949 -38.04 2.96 -7.88
N GLY A 950 -37.80 2.78 -9.18
CA GLY A 950 -36.83 1.81 -9.71
C GLY A 950 -35.41 2.01 -9.20
N ALA A 951 -34.94 3.27 -9.06
CA ALA A 951 -33.63 3.57 -8.52
C ALA A 951 -33.48 3.20 -7.02
N TRP A 952 -34.58 3.23 -6.28
CA TRP A 952 -34.63 3.02 -4.83
C TRP A 952 -34.85 1.57 -4.39
N ALA A 953 -35.01 0.66 -5.35
CA ALA A 953 -35.30 -0.76 -5.16
C ALA A 953 -34.19 -1.56 -4.43
N SER A 954 -34.59 -2.75 -3.96
CA SER A 954 -33.75 -3.74 -3.28
C SER A 954 -32.82 -4.53 -4.23
N GLU A 955 -32.97 -4.42 -5.55
CA GLU A 955 -32.26 -5.26 -6.54
C GLU A 955 -30.72 -5.14 -6.47
N GLY A 956 -30.20 -3.98 -6.04
CA GLY A 956 -28.79 -3.77 -5.70
C GLY A 956 -28.35 -4.46 -4.39
N ASN A 957 -29.26 -4.65 -3.45
CA ASN A 957 -29.03 -5.43 -2.25
C ASN A 957 -29.11 -6.93 -2.56
N GLU A 958 -30.19 -7.43 -3.18
CA GLU A 958 -30.34 -8.86 -3.53
C GLU A 958 -29.15 -9.41 -4.36
N SER A 959 -28.64 -8.63 -5.32
CA SER A 959 -27.47 -9.01 -6.10
C SER A 959 -26.19 -9.14 -5.26
N GLY A 960 -26.05 -8.36 -4.17
CA GLY A 960 -25.01 -8.51 -3.15
C GLY A 960 -25.08 -9.83 -2.36
N ASN A 961 -26.24 -10.48 -2.24
CA ASN A 961 -26.35 -11.80 -1.58
C ASN A 961 -25.61 -12.90 -2.36
N LYS A 962 -25.62 -12.80 -3.70
CA LYS A 962 -24.86 -13.67 -4.60
C LYS A 962 -23.35 -13.51 -4.39
N LEU A 963 -22.89 -12.28 -4.12
CA LEU A 963 -21.51 -11.99 -3.75
C LEU A 963 -21.15 -12.57 -2.38
N PHE A 964 -21.97 -12.36 -1.35
CA PHE A 964 -21.77 -12.94 -0.01
C PHE A 964 -21.56 -14.47 -0.06
N ARG A 965 -22.47 -15.21 -0.74
CA ARG A 965 -22.36 -16.68 -0.88
C ARG A 965 -21.09 -17.11 -1.63
N ARG A 966 -20.58 -16.28 -2.56
CA ARG A 966 -19.33 -16.53 -3.28
C ARG A 966 -18.11 -16.28 -2.39
N PHE A 967 -18.04 -15.11 -1.74
CA PHE A 967 -16.91 -14.71 -0.91
C PHE A 967 -16.73 -15.61 0.31
N ARG A 968 -17.82 -16.01 1.00
CA ARG A 968 -17.81 -16.95 2.14
C ARG A 968 -17.21 -18.33 1.80
N LYS A 969 -17.25 -18.71 0.52
CA LYS A 969 -16.67 -19.97 0.00
C LYS A 969 -15.26 -19.80 -0.60
N MET A 970 -15.01 -18.71 -1.33
CA MET A 970 -13.83 -18.57 -2.19
C MET A 970 -12.73 -17.64 -1.64
N ASN A 971 -13.07 -16.70 -0.76
CA ASN A 971 -12.20 -15.57 -0.41
C ASN A 971 -12.03 -15.35 1.10
N ALA A 972 -12.76 -16.08 1.94
CA ALA A 972 -12.69 -16.00 3.40
C ALA A 972 -12.00 -17.22 4.06
N ARG A 973 -11.44 -17.01 5.25
CA ARG A 973 -11.03 -18.07 6.19
C ARG A 973 -12.24 -18.98 6.49
N GLN A 974 -12.02 -20.29 6.48
CA GLN A 974 -13.08 -21.28 6.68
C GLN A 974 -13.23 -21.62 8.18
N SER A 975 -13.67 -20.63 8.96
CA SER A 975 -13.84 -20.74 10.42
C SER A 975 -14.86 -19.70 10.93
N LYS A 976 -15.74 -20.09 11.85
CA LYS A 976 -16.83 -19.27 12.42
C LYS A 976 -16.36 -17.86 12.83
N CYS A 977 -15.27 -17.76 13.59
CA CYS A 977 -14.81 -16.51 14.20
C CYS A 977 -14.23 -15.46 13.22
N TYR A 978 -13.82 -15.86 12.02
CA TYR A 978 -13.14 -14.98 11.05
C TYR A 978 -13.88 -14.78 9.73
N GLU A 979 -14.88 -15.61 9.40
CA GLU A 979 -15.45 -15.56 8.06
C GLU A 979 -16.24 -14.29 7.76
N MET A 980 -16.99 -13.75 8.74
CA MET A 980 -17.72 -12.48 8.54
C MET A 980 -16.77 -11.29 8.39
N GLU A 981 -15.62 -11.29 9.08
CA GLU A 981 -14.56 -10.27 8.95
C GLU A 981 -13.98 -10.27 7.52
N ASP A 982 -13.58 -11.44 7.01
CA ASP A 982 -13.03 -11.56 5.66
C ASP A 982 -14.05 -11.25 4.55
N VAL A 983 -15.31 -11.69 4.72
CA VAL A 983 -16.37 -11.40 3.74
C VAL A 983 -16.71 -9.91 3.72
N LEU A 984 -16.88 -9.27 4.89
CA LEU A 984 -17.13 -7.83 4.99
C LEU A 984 -15.99 -7.05 4.33
N LYS A 985 -14.74 -7.33 4.70
CA LYS A 985 -13.56 -6.67 4.13
C LYS A 985 -13.45 -6.84 2.62
N HIS A 986 -13.65 -8.05 2.11
CA HIS A 986 -13.47 -8.31 0.68
C HIS A 986 -14.62 -7.79 -0.17
N HIS A 987 -15.85 -7.81 0.36
CA HIS A 987 -17.02 -7.24 -0.29
C HIS A 987 -16.94 -5.71 -0.32
N TRP A 988 -16.47 -5.06 0.75
CA TRP A 988 -16.15 -3.62 0.74
C TRP A 988 -15.18 -3.25 -0.38
N LEU A 989 -14.04 -3.96 -0.49
CA LEU A 989 -13.06 -3.75 -1.55
C LEU A 989 -13.62 -4.02 -2.97
N TYR A 990 -14.62 -4.89 -3.12
CA TYR A 990 -15.29 -5.13 -4.40
C TYR A 990 -16.15 -3.93 -4.81
N THR A 991 -16.78 -3.27 -3.85
CA THR A 991 -17.61 -2.06 -4.03
C THR A 991 -16.80 -0.76 -4.13
N SER A 992 -15.48 -0.84 -4.34
CA SER A 992 -14.60 0.34 -4.47
C SER A 992 -14.66 0.95 -5.87
N LYS A 993 -15.12 2.20 -5.99
CA LYS A 993 -15.15 2.96 -7.25
C LYS A 993 -13.73 3.16 -7.79
N TYR A 994 -12.78 3.53 -6.93
CA TYR A 994 -11.36 3.63 -7.25
C TYR A 994 -10.79 2.34 -7.88
N LEU A 995 -11.07 1.16 -7.30
CA LEU A 995 -10.63 -0.12 -7.89
C LEU A 995 -11.39 -0.49 -9.17
N GLN A 996 -12.63 -0.03 -9.36
CA GLN A 996 -13.40 -0.23 -10.58
C GLN A 996 -12.92 0.68 -11.73
N LYS A 997 -12.41 1.89 -11.44
CA LYS A 997 -11.86 2.83 -12.45
C LYS A 997 -10.69 2.21 -13.22
N PHE A 998 -9.76 1.52 -12.53
CA PHE A 998 -8.67 0.78 -13.17
C PHE A 998 -9.12 -0.31 -14.16
N MET A 999 -10.26 -0.96 -13.94
CA MET A 999 -10.79 -1.99 -14.86
C MET A 999 -11.35 -1.36 -16.16
N ASN A 1000 -11.70 -0.07 -16.13
CA ASN A 1000 -12.27 0.67 -17.25
C ASN A 1000 -11.24 1.48 -18.06
N ALA A 1001 -9.95 1.46 -17.71
CA ALA A 1001 -8.90 2.29 -18.32
C ALA A 1001 -8.80 2.22 -19.86
N HIS A 1002 -9.24 1.12 -20.47
CA HIS A 1002 -9.35 0.97 -21.93
C HIS A 1002 -10.32 1.97 -22.58
N LYS A 1003 -11.32 2.46 -21.85
CA LYS A 1003 -12.25 3.51 -22.32
C LYS A 1003 -11.57 4.87 -22.35
N THR A 1004 -10.83 5.22 -21.30
CA THR A 1004 -10.06 6.46 -21.19
C THR A 1004 -9.03 6.58 -22.31
N LEU A 1005 -8.38 5.46 -22.68
CA LEU A 1005 -7.47 5.41 -23.84
C LEU A 1005 -8.19 5.64 -25.17
N LYS A 1006 -9.39 5.06 -25.37
CA LYS A 1006 -10.20 5.32 -26.58
C LYS A 1006 -10.68 6.77 -26.66
N SER A 1007 -11.13 7.38 -25.55
CA SER A 1007 -11.53 8.79 -25.52
C SER A 1007 -10.36 9.77 -25.69
N GLN A 1008 -9.12 9.31 -25.53
CA GLN A 1008 -7.88 10.08 -25.79
C GLN A 1008 -7.37 9.93 -27.23
N GLY A 1009 -8.18 9.41 -28.16
CA GLY A 1009 -7.85 9.35 -29.59
C GLY A 1009 -6.89 8.23 -29.99
N PHE A 1010 -6.52 7.31 -29.07
CA PHE A 1010 -5.75 6.12 -29.42
C PHE A 1010 -6.67 5.03 -30.00
N THR A 1011 -7.10 5.21 -31.26
CA THR A 1011 -7.61 4.12 -32.07
C THR A 1011 -6.48 3.17 -32.42
N VAL A 1012 -6.56 1.94 -31.91
CA VAL A 1012 -5.85 0.79 -32.49
C VAL A 1012 -6.88 0.10 -33.36
N ASP A 1013 -6.90 0.45 -34.65
CA ASP A 1013 -7.79 -0.14 -35.63
C ASP A 1013 -7.39 -1.61 -35.86
N PRO A 1014 -8.30 -2.59 -35.71
CA PRO A 1014 -7.94 -4.01 -35.81
C PRO A 1014 -7.63 -4.50 -37.24
N GLU A 1015 -7.99 -3.71 -38.25
CA GLU A 1015 -8.19 -4.15 -39.63
C GLU A 1015 -7.03 -3.76 -40.56
N TYR A 1016 -5.79 -4.12 -40.19
CA TYR A 1016 -4.63 -3.99 -41.10
C TYR A 1016 -3.57 -5.10 -40.97
N SER A 1017 -4.01 -6.36 -40.84
CA SER A 1017 -3.17 -7.53 -41.18
C SER A 1017 -4.02 -8.78 -41.42
N LEU A 1018 -3.80 -9.48 -42.54
CA LEU A 1018 -4.43 -10.74 -43.02
C LEU A 1018 -5.71 -10.60 -43.87
N GLU A 1019 -5.59 -10.03 -45.08
CA GLU A 1019 -6.24 -10.57 -46.30
C GLU A 1019 -5.66 -9.91 -47.58
N ASP A 1020 -4.47 -10.34 -48.01
CA ASP A 1020 -3.97 -10.03 -49.37
C ASP A 1020 -3.03 -11.15 -49.89
N SER A 1021 -3.59 -12.34 -50.05
CA SER A 1021 -3.00 -13.48 -50.75
C SER A 1021 -4.09 -14.51 -51.05
N LEU A 1022 -4.09 -15.06 -52.27
CA LEU A 1022 -5.08 -16.01 -52.82
C LEU A 1022 -6.46 -15.41 -53.15
N LYS A 1023 -6.56 -14.73 -54.30
CA LYS A 1023 -7.78 -14.73 -55.10
C LYS A 1023 -7.75 -15.90 -56.08
N LEU A 1024 -8.78 -16.74 -56.08
CA LEU A 1024 -9.38 -17.33 -57.29
C LEU A 1024 -10.72 -18.00 -56.93
N GLU A 1025 -11.77 -17.76 -57.73
CA GLU A 1025 -12.91 -18.63 -58.08
C GLU A 1025 -13.70 -19.39 -56.95
N ASP A 1026 -15.04 -19.41 -56.91
CA ASP A 1026 -16.05 -18.95 -57.89
C ASP A 1026 -17.45 -18.66 -57.26
N SER A 1027 -18.32 -17.98 -58.02
CA SER A 1027 -19.80 -17.99 -58.03
C SER A 1027 -20.66 -17.62 -56.77
N LEU A 1028 -21.52 -16.58 -56.93
CA LEU A 1028 -23.00 -16.53 -56.75
C LEU A 1028 -23.66 -17.15 -55.47
N GLU A 1029 -24.72 -16.60 -54.81
CA GLU A 1029 -25.88 -15.80 -55.24
C GLU A 1029 -26.43 -14.77 -54.19
N THR A 1030 -27.01 -13.66 -54.70
CA THR A 1030 -28.11 -12.75 -54.23
C THR A 1030 -28.54 -12.50 -52.75
N ASN A 1031 -28.63 -11.21 -52.41
CA ASN A 1031 -29.76 -10.45 -51.76
C ASN A 1031 -30.34 -10.92 -50.38
N ASN A 1032 -30.38 -10.14 -49.30
CA ASN A 1032 -31.14 -8.86 -49.12
C ASN A 1032 -30.93 -8.23 -47.70
N SER A 1033 -31.39 -6.97 -47.50
CA SER A 1033 -31.74 -6.23 -46.25
C SER A 1033 -31.15 -6.68 -44.89
N MET A 1034 -30.37 -5.89 -44.12
CA MET A 1034 -30.52 -4.49 -43.63
C MET A 1034 -31.51 -4.32 -42.45
N GLU A 1035 -31.04 -3.58 -41.42
CA GLU A 1035 -31.71 -3.08 -40.19
C GLU A 1035 -31.76 -3.95 -38.90
N PHE A 1036 -31.58 -3.24 -37.77
CA PHE A 1036 -31.67 -3.59 -36.32
C PHE A 1036 -30.71 -4.65 -35.72
#